data_AF-A0A967FJZ2-F1
#
_entry.id   AF-A0A967FJZ2-F1
#
_cell.length_a   1.000
_cell.length_b   1.000
_cell.length_c   1.000
_cell.angle_alpha   90.00
_cell.angle_beta   90.00
_cell.angle_gamma   90.00
#
_symmetry.space_group_name_H-M   'P 1'
#
loop_
_entity.id
_entity.type
_entity.pdbx_description
1 polymer ?
#
loop_
_entity_poly.entity_id
_entity_poly.type
_entity_poly.pdbx_seq_one_letter_code
_entity_poly.pdbx_strand_id
1 'polypeptide(L)'
;MNKDAKLVVVLFVVCCVCCLPKPDAAYGGQENWRLGMQAYTFNRFTFYEAVDKTRALGLRYIEAYPGQRLSKEKPDIRTNHNMGAQEKKEMLQKLHEARVKLINYGVVGLPNNEAECRKVFDFASEMGIETIVSEPPEDAFDLIERLCDEYKINVAIHNHPKPSHYWNVDTVLKVCKNRSKRIGACADTGHWFRSGLNPVEQIKKLEGRIISLHLKDLDQGHDVIWGTGKCDIKAVLTELSRQNYKGSFSIEYEHNWLNSMPEIAECIPYFERTTAELGQSDWQWIFNGKDLTGWDGDPRLWSVKDGVIHGETTKENPARGNTFLIWRGGKLKDFALKIKFRIQNGNSGIQYRSKEFAKWRIGGYQAEVENNPGKVGFLYHEAGRGWLVNVGDSMLIDKDGNKHVIGKVSNVEAIKKAGYYKMKDWNEYTIIAKGNHLKHYLNGFPTMELVDNDRVTDPDDPKDRKGAAREGNLALQIHAGPPMVVEFKDIRIKSLKPKYDDTVVLFNGKDLNNWIVKGNKEKSKWEVGTPAMSPDNPKLLVNKGGEGAMINLASRHGDSLDFYSKETFGDCRIEVEVMVPQGSNSGIYVMGEYEIQVLDSWGRDDAKMGNGDMGAVYGASPPPVNASKKPGEWQKYVIDFLAPKFDASGKKKIANAKLLKVELNGLPLHKNLVMKKQTPGSVAGREAPEGPLMFQGNHGPVAYRNIKIKPLK
;
A
#
# COMPACT_ATOMS: atom_id res chain seq x y z
N MET A 1 -20.59 59.33 -31.95
CA MET A 1 -19.41 59.61 -31.11
C MET A 1 -19.34 58.61 -29.96
N ASN A 2 -18.15 58.03 -29.76
CA ASN A 2 -17.53 57.35 -28.60
C ASN A 2 -18.41 56.54 -27.62
N LYS A 3 -18.17 55.24 -27.41
CA LYS A 3 -16.97 54.50 -26.92
C LYS A 3 -16.98 54.31 -25.40
N ASP A 4 -16.58 53.09 -25.04
CA ASP A 4 -15.90 52.67 -23.81
C ASP A 4 -16.73 52.40 -22.54
N ALA A 5 -17.00 51.11 -22.32
CA ALA A 5 -16.67 50.45 -21.05
C ALA A 5 -16.51 48.93 -21.28
N LYS A 6 -15.28 48.49 -21.53
CA LYS A 6 -14.90 47.07 -21.44
C LYS A 6 -14.88 46.65 -19.97
N LEU A 7 -15.77 45.74 -19.58
CA LEU A 7 -15.64 45.02 -18.32
C LEU A 7 -14.58 43.92 -18.50
N VAL A 8 -13.37 44.19 -18.03
CA VAL A 8 -12.30 43.19 -17.95
C VAL A 8 -12.63 42.26 -16.78
N VAL A 9 -13.20 41.10 -17.06
CA VAL A 9 -13.20 39.98 -16.11
C VAL A 9 -11.81 39.37 -16.18
N VAL A 10 -10.94 39.76 -15.23
CA VAL A 10 -9.68 39.05 -14.98
C VAL A 10 -10.06 37.70 -14.36
N LEU A 11 -10.18 36.69 -15.20
CA LEU A 11 -10.23 35.31 -14.76
C LEU A 11 -8.82 34.96 -14.25
N PHE A 12 -8.60 35.07 -12.94
CA PHE A 12 -7.46 34.42 -12.31
C PHE A 12 -7.60 32.91 -12.52
N VAL A 13 -6.98 32.41 -13.59
CA VAL A 13 -6.63 31.00 -13.71
C VAL A 13 -5.56 30.77 -12.65
N VAL A 14 -6.00 30.49 -11.42
CA VAL A 14 -5.15 29.84 -10.44
C VAL A 14 -4.73 28.53 -11.10
N CYS A 15 -3.46 28.46 -11.46
CA CYS A 15 -2.79 27.23 -11.84
C CYS A 15 -2.91 26.29 -10.64
N CYS A 16 -4.00 25.53 -10.57
CA CYS A 16 -4.06 24.31 -9.79
C CYS A 16 -2.98 23.41 -10.36
N VAL A 17 -1.78 23.49 -9.79
CA VAL A 17 -0.89 22.35 -9.69
C VAL A 17 -1.74 21.28 -9.03
N CYS A 18 -2.34 20.41 -9.85
CA CYS A 18 -3.03 19.23 -9.40
C CYS A 18 -2.01 18.48 -8.53
N CYS A 19 -2.11 18.63 -7.21
CA CYS A 19 -1.55 17.67 -6.28
C CYS A 19 -2.32 16.39 -6.52
N LEU A 20 -1.85 15.63 -7.51
CA LEU A 20 -2.43 14.38 -7.93
C LEU A 20 -2.40 13.41 -6.74
N PRO A 21 -3.51 12.71 -6.45
CA PRO A 21 -3.51 11.68 -5.43
C PRO A 21 -2.49 10.61 -5.80
N LYS A 22 -1.59 10.28 -4.88
CA LYS A 22 -0.70 9.12 -5.03
C LYS A 22 -1.56 7.86 -5.22
N PRO A 23 -1.19 6.93 -6.12
CA PRO A 23 -1.86 5.65 -6.20
C PRO A 23 -1.84 4.96 -4.82
N ASP A 24 -2.99 4.45 -4.39
CA ASP A 24 -3.20 3.87 -3.06
C ASP A 24 -2.10 2.86 -2.69
N ALA A 25 -1.50 3.07 -1.51
CA ALA A 25 -0.51 2.16 -0.90
C ALA A 25 -1.06 0.73 -0.66
N ALA A 26 -2.38 0.54 -0.73
CA ALA A 26 -3.04 -0.77 -0.65
C ALA A 26 -2.65 -1.73 -1.78
N TYR A 27 -2.07 -1.20 -2.85
CA TYR A 27 -1.58 -1.95 -4.01
C TYR A 27 -0.06 -2.22 -3.98
N GLY A 28 0.63 -1.92 -2.87
CA GLY A 28 2.07 -2.06 -2.67
C GLY A 28 2.53 -3.52 -2.63
N GLY A 29 2.76 -4.10 -3.80
CA GLY A 29 3.51 -5.34 -4.00
C GLY A 29 4.72 -5.07 -4.89
N GLN A 30 5.91 -5.29 -4.32
CA GLN A 30 7.27 -5.22 -4.89
C GLN A 30 7.82 -3.83 -5.24
N GLU A 31 8.58 -3.24 -4.29
CA GLU A 31 9.54 -2.17 -4.59
C GLU A 31 10.89 -2.68 -5.11
N ASN A 32 11.17 -3.99 -5.03
CA ASN A 32 12.47 -4.52 -5.47
C ASN A 32 12.51 -4.85 -6.97
N TRP A 33 11.59 -5.69 -7.47
CA TRP A 33 11.59 -6.17 -8.87
C TRP A 33 10.33 -5.70 -9.60
N ARG A 34 10.52 -4.88 -10.64
CA ARG A 34 9.44 -4.13 -11.29
C ARG A 34 9.19 -4.69 -12.69
N LEU A 35 8.23 -5.60 -12.82
CA LEU A 35 7.84 -6.19 -14.10
C LEU A 35 6.95 -5.24 -14.92
N GLY A 36 7.39 -4.92 -16.13
CA GLY A 36 6.69 -4.06 -17.07
C GLY A 36 6.74 -4.59 -18.49
N MET A 37 6.13 -3.86 -19.41
CA MET A 37 6.16 -4.17 -20.84
C MET A 37 7.20 -3.33 -21.57
N GLN A 38 7.97 -3.92 -22.47
CA GLN A 38 8.65 -3.19 -23.54
C GLN A 38 7.61 -2.91 -24.63
N ALA A 39 7.26 -1.65 -24.90
CA ALA A 39 6.21 -1.28 -25.85
C ALA A 39 6.48 -1.75 -27.31
N TYR A 40 7.72 -2.08 -27.66
CA TYR A 40 8.12 -2.66 -28.94
C TYR A 40 7.53 -4.05 -29.17
N THR A 41 7.23 -4.81 -28.10
CA THR A 41 6.37 -6.01 -28.14
C THR A 41 5.07 -5.74 -28.90
N PHE A 42 4.56 -4.50 -28.83
CA PHE A 42 3.36 -4.04 -29.50
C PHE A 42 3.65 -3.01 -30.61
N ASN A 43 4.79 -3.10 -31.30
CA ASN A 43 5.18 -2.16 -32.35
C ASN A 43 4.21 -2.09 -33.56
N ARG A 44 3.27 -3.04 -33.69
CA ARG A 44 2.18 -3.02 -34.69
C ARG A 44 0.98 -2.20 -34.25
N PHE A 45 0.94 -1.82 -32.97
CA PHE A 45 -0.11 -1.04 -32.33
C PHE A 45 0.40 0.36 -31.96
N THR A 46 -0.53 1.24 -31.65
CA THR A 46 -0.23 2.57 -31.10
C THR A 46 0.27 2.46 -29.66
N PHE A 47 0.96 3.49 -29.16
CA PHE A 47 1.41 3.54 -27.77
C PHE A 47 0.22 3.48 -26.80
N TYR A 48 -0.91 4.12 -27.12
CA TYR A 48 -2.11 4.06 -26.29
C TYR A 48 -2.67 2.64 -26.20
N GLU A 49 -2.70 1.91 -27.32
CA GLU A 49 -3.07 0.49 -27.32
C GLU A 49 -2.05 -0.37 -26.56
N ALA A 50 -0.76 -0.06 -26.62
CA ALA A 50 0.27 -0.76 -25.84
C ALA A 50 0.07 -0.54 -24.33
N VAL A 51 -0.29 0.67 -23.90
CA VAL A 51 -0.66 0.97 -22.51
C VAL A 51 -1.90 0.19 -22.08
N ASP A 52 -2.94 0.14 -22.93
CA ASP A 52 -4.17 -0.61 -22.64
C ASP A 52 -3.91 -2.12 -22.54
N LYS A 53 -3.11 -2.67 -23.45
CA LYS A 53 -2.66 -4.07 -23.41
C LYS A 53 -1.84 -4.39 -22.16
N THR A 54 -0.91 -3.50 -21.79
CA THR A 54 -0.11 -3.62 -20.56
C THR A 54 -1.02 -3.68 -19.33
N ARG A 55 -2.04 -2.81 -19.27
CA ARG A 55 -3.02 -2.80 -18.19
C ARG A 55 -3.89 -4.06 -18.21
N ALA A 56 -4.32 -4.52 -19.38
CA ALA A 56 -5.13 -5.74 -19.52
C ALA A 56 -4.37 -7.00 -19.06
N LEU A 57 -3.04 -7.01 -19.15
CA LEU A 57 -2.16 -8.04 -18.58
C LEU A 57 -1.95 -7.90 -17.06
N GLY A 58 -2.51 -6.86 -16.43
CA GLY A 58 -2.35 -6.59 -15.00
C GLY A 58 -1.04 -5.91 -14.62
N LEU A 59 -0.21 -5.52 -15.59
CA LEU A 59 1.07 -4.86 -15.38
C LEU A 59 0.90 -3.35 -15.13
N ARG A 60 1.90 -2.74 -14.50
CA ARG A 60 1.87 -1.33 -14.06
C ARG A 60 3.04 -0.50 -14.55
N TYR A 61 3.97 -1.12 -15.26
CA TYR A 61 5.14 -0.44 -15.78
C TYR A 61 5.20 -0.67 -17.28
N ILE A 62 5.63 0.36 -18.01
CA ILE A 62 5.91 0.28 -19.44
C ILE A 62 7.21 1.00 -19.74
N GLU A 63 7.92 0.48 -20.73
CA GLU A 63 9.07 1.09 -21.38
C GLU A 63 8.64 1.52 -22.77
N ALA A 64 8.74 2.81 -23.08
CA ALA A 64 8.42 3.32 -24.42
C ALA A 64 9.65 3.30 -25.32
N TYR A 65 9.46 3.05 -26.62
CA TYR A 65 10.52 3.16 -27.62
C TYR A 65 10.28 4.37 -28.55
N PRO A 66 11.36 5.01 -29.05
CA PRO A 66 11.22 6.12 -30.00
C PRO A 66 10.57 5.68 -31.30
N GLY A 67 9.51 6.40 -31.72
CA GLY A 67 8.92 6.23 -33.05
C GLY A 67 7.63 5.41 -33.11
N GLN A 68 7.10 4.94 -31.98
CA GLN A 68 5.76 4.34 -31.97
C GLN A 68 4.69 5.40 -32.31
N ARG A 69 3.65 5.04 -33.07
CA ARG A 69 2.49 5.93 -33.28
C ARG A 69 1.81 6.20 -31.94
N LEU A 70 1.47 7.45 -31.62
CA LEU A 70 0.90 7.81 -30.31
C LEU A 70 -0.47 7.16 -30.08
N SER A 71 -1.43 7.44 -30.97
CA SER A 71 -2.80 6.93 -30.91
C SER A 71 -3.42 6.81 -32.30
N LYS A 72 -4.65 6.27 -32.40
CA LYS A 72 -5.40 6.21 -33.67
C LYS A 72 -5.87 7.57 -34.13
N GLU A 73 -6.19 8.44 -33.18
CA GLU A 73 -6.67 9.81 -33.36
C GLU A 73 -5.54 10.78 -33.73
N LYS A 74 -4.30 10.45 -33.33
CA LYS A 74 -3.08 11.19 -33.66
C LYS A 74 -2.06 10.30 -34.38
N PRO A 75 -2.38 9.81 -35.59
CA PRO A 75 -1.58 8.79 -36.28
C PRO A 75 -0.23 9.30 -36.78
N ASP A 76 -0.06 10.61 -36.92
CA ASP A 76 1.19 11.26 -37.37
C ASP A 76 2.13 11.61 -36.21
N ILE A 77 1.62 11.66 -34.99
CA ILE A 77 2.45 11.90 -33.81
C ILE A 77 3.19 10.61 -33.44
N ARG A 78 4.48 10.75 -33.14
CA ARG A 78 5.37 9.67 -32.75
C ARG A 78 5.76 9.84 -31.28
N THR A 79 5.71 8.77 -30.50
CA THR A 79 6.21 8.73 -29.13
C THR A 79 7.73 8.89 -29.16
N ASN A 80 8.23 10.08 -28.85
CA ASN A 80 9.67 10.36 -28.74
C ASN A 80 9.96 11.66 -27.98
N HIS A 81 11.24 11.94 -27.76
CA HIS A 81 11.73 13.12 -27.03
C HIS A 81 11.50 14.47 -27.74
N ASN A 82 10.97 14.49 -28.97
CA ASN A 82 10.63 15.72 -29.71
C ASN A 82 9.13 16.04 -29.67
N MET A 83 8.33 15.31 -28.86
CA MET A 83 6.91 15.58 -28.70
C MET A 83 6.63 16.97 -28.11
N GLY A 84 5.56 17.61 -28.60
CA GLY A 84 5.05 18.86 -28.05
C GLY A 84 4.57 18.71 -26.60
N ALA A 85 4.51 19.83 -25.88
CA ALA A 85 4.09 19.85 -24.47
C ALA A 85 2.67 19.31 -24.26
N GLN A 86 1.77 19.58 -25.22
CA GLN A 86 0.39 19.10 -25.17
C GLN A 86 0.32 17.57 -25.35
N GLU A 87 1.05 17.01 -26.31
CA GLU A 87 1.12 15.56 -26.52
C GLU A 87 1.73 14.83 -25.33
N LYS A 88 2.79 15.39 -24.71
CA LYS A 88 3.39 14.84 -23.47
C LYS A 88 2.38 14.81 -22.33
N LYS A 89 1.61 15.88 -22.14
CA LYS A 89 0.55 15.96 -21.12
C LYS A 89 -0.55 14.92 -21.35
N GLU A 90 -0.99 14.74 -22.60
CA GLU A 90 -2.00 13.73 -22.95
C GLU A 90 -1.48 12.31 -22.74
N MET A 91 -0.22 12.06 -23.08
CA MET A 91 0.43 10.76 -22.83
C MET A 91 0.51 10.45 -21.33
N LEU A 92 0.89 11.43 -20.51
CA LEU A 92 0.87 11.30 -19.04
C LEU A 92 -0.54 11.05 -18.50
N GLN A 93 -1.56 11.73 -19.06
CA GLN A 93 -2.96 11.51 -18.69
C GLN A 93 -3.41 10.08 -19.02
N LYS A 94 -3.10 9.57 -20.21
CA LYS A 94 -3.40 8.19 -20.61
C LYS A 94 -2.76 7.16 -19.68
N LEU A 95 -1.48 7.35 -19.36
CA LEU A 95 -0.74 6.51 -18.41
C LEU A 95 -1.38 6.53 -17.02
N HIS A 96 -1.74 7.72 -16.53
CA HIS A 96 -2.43 7.90 -15.24
C HIS A 96 -3.78 7.18 -15.21
N GLU A 97 -4.62 7.36 -16.23
CA GLU A 97 -5.94 6.70 -16.35
C GLU A 97 -5.83 5.18 -16.39
N ALA A 98 -4.83 4.66 -17.12
CA ALA A 98 -4.53 3.24 -17.17
C ALA A 98 -3.86 2.70 -15.89
N ARG A 99 -3.41 3.60 -14.98
CA ARG A 99 -2.60 3.28 -13.80
C ARG A 99 -1.31 2.53 -14.17
N VAL A 100 -0.66 2.99 -15.24
CA VAL A 100 0.61 2.48 -15.75
C VAL A 100 1.65 3.59 -15.65
N LYS A 101 2.82 3.30 -15.05
CA LYS A 101 3.96 4.22 -14.97
C LYS A 101 4.91 3.96 -16.14
N LEU A 102 5.27 5.01 -16.88
CA LEU A 102 6.39 4.96 -17.81
C LEU A 102 7.69 4.96 -16.99
N ILE A 103 8.45 3.86 -17.04
CA ILE A 103 9.61 3.66 -16.15
C ILE A 103 10.94 3.79 -16.88
N ASN A 104 10.98 3.31 -18.13
CA ASN A 104 12.16 3.33 -18.98
C ASN A 104 11.80 3.96 -20.34
N TYR A 105 12.81 4.43 -21.07
CA TYR A 105 12.65 4.89 -22.45
C TYR A 105 13.84 4.46 -23.32
N GLY A 106 13.57 3.72 -24.39
CA GLY A 106 14.59 3.25 -25.33
C GLY A 106 14.13 2.06 -26.18
N VAL A 107 15.00 1.49 -27.00
CA VAL A 107 16.42 1.86 -27.17
C VAL A 107 16.54 3.17 -27.98
N VAL A 108 17.11 4.21 -27.39
CA VAL A 108 17.24 5.55 -28.00
C VAL A 108 18.72 5.92 -28.20
N GLY A 109 19.04 6.67 -29.25
CA GLY A 109 20.41 7.13 -29.48
C GLY A 109 20.85 8.22 -28.50
N LEU A 110 22.10 8.14 -28.04
CA LEU A 110 22.78 9.18 -27.26
C LEU A 110 24.15 9.47 -27.91
N PRO A 111 24.22 10.36 -28.91
CA PRO A 111 25.48 10.70 -29.57
C PRO A 111 26.39 11.53 -28.67
N ASN A 112 27.66 11.73 -29.06
CA ASN A 112 28.56 12.68 -28.42
C ASN A 112 28.19 14.14 -28.79
N ASN A 113 26.96 14.53 -28.48
CA ASN A 113 26.38 15.85 -28.73
C ASN A 113 25.46 16.21 -27.55
N GLU A 114 25.83 17.24 -26.81
CA GLU A 114 25.12 17.64 -25.59
C GLU A 114 23.69 18.11 -25.86
N ALA A 115 23.45 18.86 -26.93
CA ALA A 115 22.12 19.36 -27.25
C ALA A 115 21.14 18.22 -27.56
N GLU A 116 21.58 17.22 -28.33
CA GLU A 116 20.74 16.05 -28.64
C GLU A 116 20.52 15.15 -27.42
N CYS A 117 21.55 14.92 -26.60
CA CYS A 117 21.39 14.17 -25.36
C CYS A 117 20.43 14.88 -24.39
N ARG A 118 20.55 16.20 -24.22
CA ARG A 118 19.68 16.97 -23.33
C ARG A 118 18.20 16.84 -23.69
N LYS A 119 17.82 16.84 -24.96
CA LYS A 119 16.42 16.57 -25.36
C LYS A 119 15.89 15.25 -24.79
N VAL A 120 16.71 14.20 -24.82
CA VAL A 120 16.35 12.87 -24.28
C VAL A 120 16.25 12.92 -22.76
N PHE A 121 17.20 13.54 -22.07
CA PHE A 121 17.21 13.66 -20.61
C PHE A 121 16.10 14.57 -20.08
N ASP A 122 15.79 15.67 -20.76
CA ASP A 122 14.67 16.57 -20.46
C ASP A 122 13.34 15.83 -20.62
N PHE A 123 13.15 15.13 -21.73
CA PHE A 123 11.97 14.28 -21.93
C PHE A 123 11.84 13.23 -20.82
N ALA A 124 12.94 12.54 -20.49
CA ALA A 124 12.94 11.54 -19.44
C ALA A 124 12.55 12.14 -18.07
N SER A 125 13.12 13.30 -17.73
CA SER A 125 12.80 14.04 -16.51
C SER A 125 11.33 14.47 -16.45
N GLU A 126 10.82 15.09 -17.51
CA GLU A 126 9.44 15.58 -17.59
C GLU A 126 8.40 14.44 -17.51
N MET A 127 8.71 13.30 -18.10
CA MET A 127 7.83 12.13 -18.12
C MET A 127 7.98 11.23 -16.88
N GLY A 128 8.92 11.54 -15.97
CA GLY A 128 9.18 10.77 -14.76
C GLY A 128 9.86 9.41 -15.00
N ILE A 129 10.60 9.28 -16.10
CA ILE A 129 11.39 8.10 -16.47
C ILE A 129 12.62 8.01 -15.56
N GLU A 130 12.94 6.79 -15.14
CA GLU A 130 14.08 6.52 -14.25
C GLU A 130 15.33 6.08 -15.02
N THR A 131 15.14 5.41 -16.16
CA THR A 131 16.22 4.81 -16.95
C THR A 131 16.04 5.10 -18.44
N ILE A 132 17.07 5.64 -19.07
CA ILE A 132 17.20 5.69 -20.53
C ILE A 132 17.94 4.44 -20.98
N VAL A 133 17.34 3.69 -21.90
CA VAL A 133 17.96 2.50 -22.52
C VAL A 133 18.57 2.93 -23.85
N SER A 134 19.86 2.65 -24.08
CA SER A 134 20.61 3.20 -25.21
C SER A 134 21.74 2.30 -25.69
N GLU A 135 22.27 2.57 -26.88
CA GLU A 135 23.52 1.99 -27.40
C GLU A 135 24.46 3.12 -27.89
N PRO A 136 25.08 3.88 -26.97
CA PRO A 136 25.89 5.05 -27.31
C PRO A 136 27.21 4.67 -27.98
N PRO A 137 27.85 5.53 -28.79
CA PRO A 137 29.26 5.35 -29.14
C PRO A 137 30.16 5.55 -27.90
N GLU A 138 31.33 4.89 -27.84
CA GLU A 138 32.20 4.93 -26.64
C GLU A 138 32.65 6.35 -26.26
N ASP A 139 32.79 7.25 -27.24
CA ASP A 139 33.25 8.63 -27.04
C ASP A 139 32.19 9.55 -26.41
N ALA A 140 30.92 9.12 -26.32
CA ALA A 140 29.84 9.89 -25.71
C ALA A 140 29.76 9.73 -24.18
N PHE A 141 30.44 8.75 -23.57
CA PHE A 141 30.17 8.40 -22.17
C PHE A 141 30.59 9.46 -21.15
N ASP A 142 31.58 10.30 -21.43
CA ASP A 142 31.97 11.39 -20.52
C ASP A 142 30.84 12.45 -20.42
N LEU A 143 30.21 12.75 -21.57
CA LEU A 143 29.02 13.59 -21.63
C LEU A 143 27.83 12.92 -20.93
N ILE A 144 27.57 11.64 -21.24
CA ILE A 144 26.44 10.90 -20.70
C ILE A 144 26.54 10.77 -19.17
N GLU A 145 27.73 10.50 -18.63
CA GLU A 145 27.97 10.40 -17.19
C GLU A 145 27.63 11.71 -16.48
N ARG A 146 28.08 12.85 -17.02
CA ARG A 146 27.73 14.17 -16.50
C ARG A 146 26.22 14.40 -16.50
N LEU A 147 25.52 14.05 -17.58
CA LEU A 147 24.07 14.19 -17.67
C LEU A 147 23.32 13.23 -16.72
N CYS A 148 23.79 11.99 -16.56
CA CYS A 148 23.24 11.06 -15.57
C CYS A 148 23.30 11.65 -14.15
N ASP A 149 24.42 12.27 -13.80
CA ASP A 149 24.62 12.87 -12.49
C ASP A 149 23.85 14.19 -12.31
N GLU A 150 23.71 14.98 -13.37
CA GLU A 150 22.92 16.22 -13.38
C GLU A 150 21.42 15.93 -13.19
N TYR A 151 20.85 15.06 -14.04
CA TYR A 151 19.43 14.75 -14.06
C TYR A 151 19.02 13.69 -13.04
N LYS A 152 19.99 12.98 -12.44
CA LYS A 152 19.76 11.80 -11.57
C LYS A 152 19.02 10.66 -12.28
N ILE A 153 19.21 10.54 -13.59
CA ILE A 153 18.63 9.50 -14.46
C ILE A 153 19.71 8.47 -14.78
N ASN A 154 19.33 7.19 -14.87
CA ASN A 154 20.24 6.11 -15.22
C ASN A 154 20.32 5.92 -16.73
N VAL A 155 21.46 5.43 -17.23
CA VAL A 155 21.62 4.97 -18.61
C VAL A 155 22.00 3.49 -18.62
N ALA A 156 21.13 2.68 -19.23
CA ALA A 156 21.30 1.25 -19.38
C ALA A 156 21.69 0.91 -20.83
N ILE A 157 22.89 0.37 -21.01
CA ILE A 157 23.46 -0.02 -22.30
C ILE A 157 22.82 -1.32 -22.75
N HIS A 158 22.06 -1.28 -23.83
CA HIS A 158 21.39 -2.44 -24.40
C HIS A 158 22.33 -3.28 -25.26
N ASN A 159 22.07 -4.58 -25.34
CA ASN A 159 22.86 -5.52 -26.13
C ASN A 159 22.05 -6.12 -27.28
N HIS A 160 22.18 -5.60 -28.51
CA HIS A 160 21.68 -6.31 -29.70
C HIS A 160 22.54 -7.53 -30.09
N PRO A 161 22.03 -8.48 -30.89
CA PRO A 161 22.79 -9.64 -31.36
C PRO A 161 24.02 -9.25 -32.19
N LYS A 162 24.99 -10.17 -32.30
CA LYS A 162 26.12 -9.99 -33.22
C LYS A 162 25.66 -9.88 -34.69
N PRO A 163 26.25 -8.99 -35.51
CA PRO A 163 27.27 -8.00 -35.13
C PRO A 163 26.62 -6.71 -34.57
N SER A 164 26.94 -6.36 -33.33
CA SER A 164 26.69 -5.05 -32.72
C SER A 164 27.89 -4.69 -31.84
N HIS A 165 28.00 -3.47 -31.32
CA HIS A 165 29.15 -3.10 -30.47
C HIS A 165 29.05 -3.68 -29.04
N TYR A 166 27.84 -3.67 -28.46
CA TYR A 166 27.57 -4.13 -27.09
C TYR A 166 27.01 -5.56 -27.00
N TRP A 167 27.15 -6.38 -28.05
CA TRP A 167 26.60 -7.75 -28.09
C TRP A 167 27.09 -8.69 -26.98
N ASN A 168 28.21 -8.37 -26.32
CA ASN A 168 28.76 -9.13 -25.20
C ASN A 168 29.04 -8.22 -24.00
N VAL A 169 29.12 -8.82 -22.81
CA VAL A 169 29.27 -8.06 -21.56
C VAL A 169 30.63 -7.39 -21.38
N ASP A 170 31.68 -7.85 -22.06
CA ASP A 170 33.04 -7.33 -21.85
C ASP A 170 33.16 -5.90 -22.39
N THR A 171 32.48 -5.57 -23.49
CA THR A 171 32.45 -4.18 -24.01
C THR A 171 31.66 -3.26 -23.09
N VAL A 172 30.55 -3.72 -22.51
CA VAL A 172 29.77 -2.97 -21.51
C VAL A 172 30.62 -2.70 -20.24
N LEU A 173 31.29 -3.72 -19.71
CA LEU A 173 32.14 -3.58 -18.53
C LEU A 173 33.34 -2.66 -18.78
N LYS A 174 33.92 -2.70 -19.99
CA LYS A 174 35.00 -1.80 -20.40
C LYS A 174 34.55 -0.34 -20.31
N VAL A 175 33.40 0.03 -20.88
CA VAL A 175 32.92 1.41 -20.84
C VAL A 175 32.45 1.84 -19.45
N CYS A 176 31.94 0.91 -18.64
CA CYS A 176 31.54 1.19 -17.25
C CYS A 176 32.72 1.29 -16.27
N LYS A 177 33.94 0.93 -16.66
CA LYS A 177 35.11 0.92 -15.76
C LYS A 177 35.36 2.33 -15.22
N ASN A 178 35.47 2.46 -13.90
CA ASN A 178 35.67 3.72 -13.16
C ASN A 178 34.59 4.80 -13.35
N ARG A 179 33.44 4.47 -13.94
CA ARG A 179 32.29 5.39 -14.10
C ARG A 179 31.24 5.24 -13.01
N SER A 180 30.40 6.26 -12.87
CA SER A 180 29.19 6.32 -12.05
C SER A 180 28.38 5.03 -12.14
N LYS A 181 27.77 4.63 -11.02
CA LYS A 181 26.86 3.46 -10.94
C LYS A 181 25.53 3.70 -11.66
N ARG A 182 25.28 4.93 -12.13
CA ARG A 182 24.15 5.27 -13.00
C ARG A 182 24.30 4.75 -14.43
N ILE A 183 25.50 4.30 -14.82
CA ILE A 183 25.77 3.67 -16.11
C ILE A 183 26.04 2.17 -15.92
N GLY A 184 25.36 1.35 -16.70
CA GLY A 184 25.32 -0.10 -16.58
C GLY A 184 24.59 -0.74 -17.75
N ALA A 185 24.20 -2.01 -17.63
CA ALA A 185 23.57 -2.78 -18.69
C ALA A 185 22.03 -2.73 -18.63
N CYS A 186 21.40 -2.66 -19.79
CA CYS A 186 20.07 -3.23 -20.04
C CYS A 186 20.30 -4.65 -20.57
N ALA A 187 20.19 -5.65 -19.70
CA ALA A 187 20.51 -7.02 -20.05
C ALA A 187 19.38 -7.64 -20.90
N ASP A 188 19.62 -7.85 -22.19
CA ASP A 188 18.74 -8.64 -23.05
C ASP A 188 19.21 -10.11 -23.08
N THR A 189 18.42 -10.98 -22.45
CA THR A 189 18.73 -12.41 -22.35
C THR A 189 18.59 -13.15 -23.68
N GLY A 190 17.66 -12.73 -24.54
CA GLY A 190 17.42 -13.34 -25.83
C GLY A 190 18.51 -13.02 -26.86
N HIS A 191 19.01 -11.78 -26.88
CA HIS A 191 20.07 -11.36 -27.79
C HIS A 191 21.41 -12.00 -27.47
N TRP A 192 21.73 -12.23 -26.20
CA TRP A 192 22.87 -13.07 -25.83
C TRP A 192 22.71 -14.51 -26.32
N PHE A 193 21.54 -15.10 -26.10
CA PHE A 193 21.25 -16.46 -26.59
C PHE A 193 21.38 -16.57 -28.12
N ARG A 194 20.81 -15.61 -28.87
CA ARG A 194 20.98 -15.50 -30.35
C ARG A 194 22.44 -15.36 -30.77
N SER A 195 23.28 -14.77 -29.93
CA SER A 195 24.71 -14.60 -30.20
C SER A 195 25.55 -15.83 -29.83
N GLY A 196 24.93 -16.89 -29.29
CA GLY A 196 25.61 -18.11 -28.81
C GLY A 196 26.20 -17.97 -27.41
N LEU A 197 25.77 -16.97 -26.64
CA LEU A 197 26.20 -16.76 -25.26
C LEU A 197 25.15 -17.31 -24.30
N ASN A 198 25.60 -17.90 -23.19
CA ASN A 198 24.71 -18.31 -22.11
C ASN A 198 24.27 -17.07 -21.30
N PRO A 199 22.95 -16.77 -21.22
CA PRO A 199 22.46 -15.58 -20.51
C PRO A 199 22.78 -15.57 -19.01
N VAL A 200 22.72 -16.71 -18.33
CA VAL A 200 23.03 -16.83 -16.90
C VAL A 200 24.48 -16.43 -16.63
N GLU A 201 25.42 -16.89 -17.45
CA GLU A 201 26.83 -16.54 -17.32
C GLU A 201 27.09 -15.06 -17.63
N GLN A 202 26.31 -14.45 -18.54
CA GLN A 202 26.40 -13.01 -18.81
C GLN A 202 25.91 -12.18 -17.62
N ILE A 203 24.79 -12.58 -17.01
CA ILE A 203 24.25 -11.94 -15.81
C ILE A 203 25.24 -12.02 -14.65
N LYS A 204 25.89 -13.17 -14.43
CA LYS A 204 26.97 -13.31 -13.41
C LYS A 204 28.09 -12.30 -13.61
N LYS A 205 28.57 -12.15 -14.84
CA LYS A 205 29.65 -11.21 -15.17
C LYS A 205 29.28 -9.74 -14.93
N LEU A 206 28.00 -9.39 -15.05
CA LEU A 206 27.50 -8.03 -14.87
C LEU A 206 27.19 -7.64 -13.42
N GLU A 207 27.61 -8.44 -12.43
CA GLU A 207 27.30 -8.18 -11.02
C GLU A 207 27.62 -6.73 -10.59
N GLY A 208 26.60 -6.06 -10.05
CA GLY A 208 26.68 -4.66 -9.63
C GLY A 208 26.72 -3.63 -10.77
N ARG A 209 26.41 -4.03 -12.01
CA ARG A 209 26.30 -3.19 -13.21
C ARG A 209 25.01 -3.40 -14.02
N ILE A 210 24.05 -4.21 -13.55
CA ILE A 210 22.74 -4.35 -14.19
C ILE A 210 21.81 -3.22 -13.72
N ILE A 211 21.18 -2.50 -14.65
CA ILE A 211 20.24 -1.40 -14.35
C ILE A 211 18.79 -1.80 -14.69
N SER A 212 18.60 -2.44 -15.84
CA SER A 212 17.32 -2.93 -16.34
C SER A 212 17.52 -4.23 -17.12
N LEU A 213 16.43 -4.90 -17.48
CA LEU A 213 16.45 -6.07 -18.34
C LEU A 213 15.41 -5.94 -19.44
N HIS A 214 15.76 -6.42 -20.63
CA HIS A 214 14.80 -6.88 -21.63
C HIS A 214 14.75 -8.41 -21.50
N LEU A 215 13.76 -8.91 -20.75
CA LEU A 215 13.72 -10.31 -20.35
C LEU A 215 12.97 -11.14 -21.41
N LYS A 216 13.65 -12.15 -21.96
CA LYS A 216 13.16 -12.95 -23.09
C LYS A 216 13.63 -14.39 -22.93
N ASP A 217 12.72 -15.34 -23.12
CA ASP A 217 13.06 -16.75 -23.25
C ASP A 217 12.90 -17.15 -24.71
N LEU A 218 13.85 -17.93 -25.22
CA LEU A 218 13.90 -18.27 -26.65
C LEU A 218 14.02 -19.77 -26.83
N ASP A 219 13.35 -20.29 -27.84
CA ASP A 219 13.68 -21.57 -28.48
C ASP A 219 13.56 -21.43 -29.99
N GLN A 220 14.35 -22.21 -30.73
CA GLN A 220 14.32 -22.25 -32.21
C GLN A 220 14.40 -20.88 -32.91
N GLY A 221 15.07 -19.90 -32.28
CA GLY A 221 15.36 -18.59 -32.86
C GLY A 221 14.30 -17.50 -32.62
N HIS A 222 13.19 -17.80 -31.96
CA HIS A 222 12.16 -16.81 -31.61
C HIS A 222 11.82 -16.85 -30.11
N ASP A 223 11.12 -15.82 -29.66
CA ASP A 223 10.68 -15.70 -28.28
C ASP A 223 9.55 -16.70 -28.00
N VAL A 224 9.58 -17.32 -26.82
CA VAL A 224 8.61 -18.30 -26.34
C VAL A 224 8.18 -17.96 -24.91
N ILE A 225 7.11 -18.60 -24.45
CA ILE A 225 6.62 -18.45 -23.07
C ILE A 225 7.77 -18.71 -22.08
N TRP A 226 7.94 -17.84 -21.09
CA TRP A 226 9.01 -17.97 -20.13
C TRP A 226 8.94 -19.31 -19.38
N GLY A 227 10.07 -20.01 -19.33
CA GLY A 227 10.18 -21.34 -18.74
C GLY A 227 10.00 -22.49 -19.73
N THR A 228 9.62 -22.21 -20.99
CA THR A 228 9.57 -23.22 -22.06
C THR A 228 10.75 -23.13 -23.02
N GLY A 229 11.59 -22.09 -22.90
CA GLY A 229 12.74 -21.88 -23.76
C GLY A 229 14.06 -22.37 -23.17
N LYS A 230 15.16 -21.95 -23.83
CA LYS A 230 16.54 -22.36 -23.56
C LYS A 230 17.40 -21.24 -22.94
N CYS A 231 16.82 -20.08 -22.63
CA CYS A 231 17.55 -19.01 -21.93
C CYS A 231 17.71 -19.27 -20.43
N ASP A 232 17.03 -20.29 -19.89
CA ASP A 232 16.98 -20.65 -18.47
C ASP A 232 16.62 -19.46 -17.57
N ILE A 233 15.40 -18.93 -17.78
CA ILE A 233 14.92 -17.77 -17.04
C ILE A 233 14.88 -18.02 -15.53
N LYS A 234 14.63 -19.26 -15.07
CA LYS A 234 14.70 -19.58 -13.65
C LYS A 234 16.10 -19.36 -13.09
N ALA A 235 17.15 -19.82 -13.77
CA ALA A 235 18.52 -19.59 -13.35
C ALA A 235 18.92 -18.10 -13.46
N VAL A 236 18.46 -17.38 -14.49
CA VAL A 236 18.67 -15.92 -14.61
C VAL A 236 18.09 -15.19 -13.39
N LEU A 237 16.82 -15.46 -13.04
CA LEU A 237 16.18 -14.86 -11.87
C LEU A 237 16.89 -15.30 -10.57
N THR A 238 17.30 -16.56 -10.46
CA THR A 238 18.04 -17.05 -9.28
C THR A 238 19.35 -16.27 -9.09
N GLU A 239 20.08 -16.03 -10.17
CA GLU A 239 21.32 -15.27 -10.14
C GLU A 239 21.09 -13.79 -9.80
N LEU A 240 20.07 -13.14 -10.38
CA LEU A 240 19.71 -11.76 -10.03
C LEU A 240 19.32 -11.62 -8.55
N SER A 241 18.64 -12.64 -8.01
CA SER A 241 18.30 -12.71 -6.58
C SER A 241 19.56 -12.79 -5.72
N ARG A 242 20.53 -13.65 -6.09
CA ARG A 242 21.84 -13.76 -5.42
C ARG A 242 22.59 -12.41 -5.41
N GLN A 243 22.53 -11.67 -6.51
CA GLN A 243 23.16 -10.35 -6.64
C GLN A 243 22.39 -9.22 -5.90
N ASN A 244 21.24 -9.52 -5.28
CA ASN A 244 20.35 -8.52 -4.67
C ASN A 244 19.98 -7.38 -5.65
N TYR A 245 19.74 -7.75 -6.91
CA TYR A 245 19.34 -6.81 -7.95
C TYR A 245 18.03 -6.10 -7.58
N LYS A 246 17.92 -4.81 -7.90
CA LYS A 246 16.72 -3.99 -7.68
C LYS A 246 16.49 -3.09 -8.88
N GLY A 247 15.64 -3.52 -9.79
CA GLY A 247 15.39 -2.76 -11.01
C GLY A 247 14.17 -3.26 -11.77
N SER A 248 14.07 -2.86 -13.03
CA SER A 248 12.96 -3.20 -13.90
C SER A 248 13.27 -4.41 -14.77
N PHE A 249 12.20 -5.13 -15.11
CA PHE A 249 12.17 -6.22 -16.08
C PHE A 249 11.15 -5.84 -17.14
N SER A 250 11.61 -5.46 -18.32
CA SER A 250 10.74 -5.16 -19.46
C SER A 250 10.53 -6.46 -20.25
N ILE A 251 9.28 -6.90 -20.35
CA ILE A 251 8.89 -8.00 -21.22
C ILE A 251 9.02 -7.51 -22.65
N GLU A 252 10.01 -8.00 -23.37
CA GLU A 252 10.14 -7.77 -24.81
C GLU A 252 9.84 -9.07 -25.54
N TYR A 253 8.63 -9.19 -26.09
CA TYR A 253 8.16 -10.43 -26.70
C TYR A 253 8.01 -10.25 -28.21
N GLU A 254 9.04 -10.64 -28.95
CA GLU A 254 9.22 -10.43 -30.38
C GLU A 254 8.70 -11.59 -31.24
N HIS A 255 7.57 -12.18 -30.83
CA HIS A 255 6.90 -13.24 -31.56
C HIS A 255 5.39 -13.03 -31.55
N ASN A 256 4.70 -13.58 -32.55
CA ASN A 256 3.24 -13.50 -32.68
C ASN A 256 2.70 -12.05 -32.54
N TRP A 257 3.34 -11.09 -33.20
CA TRP A 257 3.18 -9.63 -32.98
C TRP A 257 1.74 -9.11 -32.90
N LEU A 258 0.79 -9.71 -33.62
CA LEU A 258 -0.61 -9.28 -33.61
C LEU A 258 -1.43 -9.94 -32.50
N ASN A 259 -1.04 -11.14 -32.05
CA ASN A 259 -1.81 -11.98 -31.12
C ASN A 259 -0.96 -12.52 -29.95
N SER A 260 0.10 -11.82 -29.55
CA SER A 260 1.04 -12.26 -28.49
C SER A 260 0.48 -12.19 -27.07
N MET A 261 -0.64 -11.51 -26.86
CA MET A 261 -1.25 -11.30 -25.53
C MET A 261 -1.49 -12.60 -24.73
N PRO A 262 -2.00 -13.70 -25.31
CA PRO A 262 -2.19 -14.95 -24.58
C PRO A 262 -0.86 -15.57 -24.11
N GLU A 263 0.17 -15.55 -24.96
CA GLU A 263 1.50 -16.08 -24.62
C GLU A 263 2.17 -15.24 -23.51
N ILE A 264 2.11 -13.92 -23.63
CA ILE A 264 2.62 -12.99 -22.60
C ILE A 264 1.88 -13.17 -21.26
N ALA A 265 0.57 -13.43 -21.30
CA ALA A 265 -0.23 -13.65 -20.10
C ALA A 265 0.21 -14.90 -19.32
N GLU A 266 0.83 -15.88 -19.97
CA GLU A 266 1.40 -17.08 -19.33
C GLU A 266 2.83 -16.84 -18.80
N CYS A 267 3.59 -15.90 -19.36
CA CYS A 267 4.91 -15.50 -18.81
C CYS A 267 4.80 -14.86 -17.42
N ILE A 268 3.72 -14.10 -17.16
CA ILE A 268 3.57 -13.30 -15.93
C ILE A 268 3.45 -14.19 -14.68
N PRO A 269 2.53 -15.19 -14.62
CA PRO A 269 2.48 -16.12 -13.49
C PRO A 269 3.78 -16.89 -13.27
N TYR A 270 4.50 -17.26 -14.33
CA TYR A 270 5.80 -17.92 -14.21
C TYR A 270 6.81 -17.04 -13.47
N PHE A 271 6.92 -15.77 -13.85
CA PHE A 271 7.78 -14.80 -13.18
C PHE A 271 7.35 -14.55 -11.72
N GLU A 272 6.07 -14.29 -11.49
CA GLU A 272 5.54 -14.02 -10.15
C GLU A 272 5.70 -15.24 -9.20
N ARG A 273 5.59 -16.48 -9.70
CA ARG A 273 5.87 -17.70 -8.92
C ARG A 273 7.35 -17.84 -8.61
N THR A 274 8.21 -17.70 -9.61
CA THR A 274 9.65 -17.83 -9.45
C THR A 274 10.20 -16.77 -8.49
N THR A 275 9.72 -15.53 -8.58
CA THR A 275 10.11 -14.47 -7.64
C THR A 275 9.64 -14.73 -6.22
N ALA A 276 8.46 -15.33 -6.02
CA ALA A 276 8.01 -15.75 -4.70
C ALA A 276 8.87 -16.89 -4.12
N GLU A 277 9.20 -17.91 -4.92
CA GLU A 277 10.10 -19.01 -4.52
C GLU A 277 11.48 -18.49 -4.08
N LEU A 278 11.97 -17.43 -4.72
CA LEU A 278 13.26 -16.80 -4.42
C LEU A 278 13.22 -15.79 -3.27
N GLY A 279 12.08 -15.63 -2.58
CA GLY A 279 11.92 -14.65 -1.51
C GLY A 279 11.95 -13.18 -1.98
N GLN A 280 11.79 -12.94 -3.28
CA GLN A 280 11.73 -11.61 -3.89
C GLN A 280 10.30 -11.03 -3.90
N SER A 281 9.33 -11.79 -3.39
CA SER A 281 7.92 -11.39 -3.28
C SER A 281 7.38 -11.77 -1.90
N ASP A 282 6.56 -10.89 -1.32
CA ASP A 282 5.78 -11.20 -0.12
C ASP A 282 4.49 -11.98 -0.44
N TRP A 283 4.24 -12.29 -1.72
CA TRP A 283 3.09 -13.07 -2.15
C TRP A 283 3.39 -14.56 -2.04
N GLN A 284 2.55 -15.29 -1.32
CA GLN A 284 2.55 -16.74 -1.24
C GLN A 284 1.54 -17.31 -2.24
N TRP A 285 2.02 -18.17 -3.13
CA TRP A 285 1.16 -18.95 -4.02
C TRP A 285 0.62 -20.16 -3.27
N ILE A 286 -0.71 -20.34 -3.26
CA ILE A 286 -1.39 -21.36 -2.46
C ILE A 286 -2.06 -22.46 -3.30
N PHE A 287 -2.06 -22.32 -4.61
CA PHE A 287 -2.42 -23.39 -5.55
C PHE A 287 -1.22 -23.75 -6.41
N ASN A 288 -0.88 -25.03 -6.47
CA ASN A 288 0.33 -25.53 -7.13
C ASN A 288 0.17 -25.69 -8.66
N GLY A 289 -1.05 -25.61 -9.19
CA GLY A 289 -1.34 -25.78 -10.61
C GLY A 289 -1.27 -27.24 -11.11
N LYS A 290 -1.21 -28.22 -10.21
CA LYS A 290 -1.06 -29.65 -10.55
C LYS A 290 -2.17 -30.50 -9.93
N ASP A 291 -2.46 -30.30 -8.66
CA ASP A 291 -3.42 -31.08 -7.89
C ASP A 291 -4.03 -30.25 -6.74
N LEU A 292 -4.92 -30.87 -5.96
CA LEU A 292 -5.59 -30.22 -4.83
C LEU A 292 -4.81 -30.37 -3.51
N THR A 293 -3.50 -30.62 -3.54
CA THR A 293 -2.70 -30.67 -2.31
C THR A 293 -2.86 -29.36 -1.52
N GLY A 294 -3.23 -29.48 -0.23
CA GLY A 294 -3.54 -28.34 0.63
C GLY A 294 -4.97 -27.82 0.52
N TRP A 295 -5.84 -28.47 -0.26
CA TRP A 295 -7.25 -28.15 -0.42
C TRP A 295 -8.12 -29.38 -0.08
N ASP A 296 -9.29 -29.14 0.51
CA ASP A 296 -10.23 -30.19 0.93
C ASP A 296 -11.67 -29.80 0.55
N GLY A 297 -12.33 -30.67 -0.21
CA GLY A 297 -13.66 -30.45 -0.76
C GLY A 297 -14.25 -31.76 -1.29
N ASP A 298 -15.50 -31.71 -1.76
CA ASP A 298 -16.17 -32.89 -2.32
C ASP A 298 -15.44 -33.41 -3.57
N PRO A 299 -14.77 -34.58 -3.52
CA PRO A 299 -13.94 -35.08 -4.62
C PRO A 299 -14.78 -35.48 -5.84
N ARG A 300 -16.11 -35.56 -5.70
CA ARG A 300 -17.02 -35.79 -6.82
C ARG A 300 -17.17 -34.57 -7.71
N LEU A 301 -16.93 -33.37 -7.18
CA LEU A 301 -17.25 -32.09 -7.82
C LEU A 301 -16.00 -31.24 -8.10
N TRP A 302 -14.91 -31.48 -7.35
CA TRP A 302 -13.66 -30.73 -7.48
C TRP A 302 -12.54 -31.60 -8.06
N SER A 303 -11.86 -31.05 -9.06
CA SER A 303 -10.67 -31.66 -9.70
C SER A 303 -9.69 -30.57 -10.15
N VAL A 304 -8.55 -30.97 -10.71
CA VAL A 304 -7.67 -30.07 -11.46
C VAL A 304 -7.70 -30.49 -12.93
N LYS A 305 -7.97 -29.54 -13.84
CA LYS A 305 -7.92 -29.74 -15.30
C LYS A 305 -7.08 -28.61 -15.89
N ASP A 306 -6.14 -28.91 -16.79
CA ASP A 306 -5.29 -27.93 -17.48
C ASP A 306 -4.64 -26.87 -16.55
N GLY A 307 -4.18 -27.34 -15.37
CA GLY A 307 -3.54 -26.50 -14.38
C GLY A 307 -4.45 -25.52 -13.65
N VAL A 308 -5.78 -25.69 -13.70
CA VAL A 308 -6.77 -24.88 -12.97
C VAL A 308 -7.60 -25.74 -12.02
N ILE A 309 -8.01 -25.18 -10.89
CA ILE A 309 -9.01 -25.80 -10.02
C ILE A 309 -10.34 -25.77 -10.75
N HIS A 310 -10.94 -26.94 -10.97
CA HIS A 310 -12.16 -27.13 -11.74
C HIS A 310 -13.28 -27.67 -10.85
N GLY A 311 -14.34 -26.86 -10.69
CA GLY A 311 -15.56 -27.19 -9.99
C GLY A 311 -16.72 -27.41 -10.95
N GLU A 312 -17.34 -28.58 -10.91
CA GLU A 312 -18.38 -28.97 -11.87
C GLU A 312 -19.55 -29.68 -11.19
N THR A 313 -20.77 -29.32 -11.59
CA THR A 313 -21.99 -30.08 -11.30
C THR A 313 -22.71 -30.42 -12.60
N THR A 314 -23.27 -31.62 -12.66
CA THR A 314 -24.13 -32.06 -13.77
C THR A 314 -25.51 -32.42 -13.25
N LYS A 315 -26.43 -32.81 -14.13
CA LYS A 315 -27.75 -33.31 -13.71
C LYS A 315 -27.61 -34.63 -12.92
N GLU A 316 -26.65 -35.46 -13.33
CA GLU A 316 -26.36 -36.78 -12.76
C GLU A 316 -25.51 -36.68 -11.48
N ASN A 317 -24.69 -35.63 -11.38
CA ASN A 317 -23.85 -35.35 -10.21
C ASN A 317 -24.09 -33.94 -9.66
N PRO A 318 -25.27 -33.68 -9.05
CA PRO A 318 -25.60 -32.37 -8.50
C PRO A 318 -24.92 -32.12 -7.15
N ALA A 319 -24.76 -30.84 -6.81
CA ALA A 319 -24.40 -30.43 -5.45
C ALA A 319 -25.59 -30.64 -4.49
N ARG A 320 -25.34 -31.29 -3.35
CA ARG A 320 -26.35 -31.60 -2.32
C ARG A 320 -26.42 -30.47 -1.27
N GLY A 321 -26.68 -29.25 -1.75
CA GLY A 321 -26.49 -28.00 -1.02
C GLY A 321 -25.15 -27.33 -1.35
N ASN A 322 -25.01 -26.04 -0.99
CA ASN A 322 -23.77 -25.29 -1.22
C ASN A 322 -22.60 -26.06 -0.61
N THR A 323 -21.55 -26.25 -1.39
CA THR A 323 -20.34 -26.97 -0.99
C THR A 323 -19.11 -26.13 -1.29
N PHE A 324 -18.04 -26.35 -0.54
CA PHE A 324 -16.86 -25.50 -0.59
C PHE A 324 -15.57 -26.32 -0.68
N LEU A 325 -14.66 -25.90 -1.55
CA LEU A 325 -13.27 -26.35 -1.55
C LEU A 325 -12.48 -25.43 -0.61
N ILE A 326 -12.10 -25.96 0.55
CA ILE A 326 -11.50 -25.20 1.65
C ILE A 326 -9.98 -25.33 1.59
N TRP A 327 -9.29 -24.20 1.64
CA TRP A 327 -7.84 -24.21 1.77
C TRP A 327 -7.43 -24.58 3.19
N ARG A 328 -6.59 -25.61 3.33
CA ARG A 328 -6.13 -26.15 4.62
C ARG A 328 -4.75 -25.64 5.03
N GLY A 329 -4.15 -24.73 4.27
CA GLY A 329 -2.84 -24.14 4.59
C GLY A 329 -2.85 -23.08 5.68
N GLY A 330 -4.03 -22.69 6.20
CA GLY A 330 -4.16 -21.81 7.37
C GLY A 330 -5.41 -20.93 7.38
N LYS A 331 -5.53 -20.11 8.42
CA LYS A 331 -6.55 -19.06 8.52
C LYS A 331 -6.00 -17.73 7.99
N LEU A 332 -6.86 -16.96 7.34
CA LEU A 332 -6.58 -15.61 6.89
C LEU A 332 -7.07 -14.59 7.94
N LYS A 333 -6.18 -13.69 8.37
CA LYS A 333 -6.50 -12.53 9.22
C LYS A 333 -6.46 -11.24 8.40
N ASP A 334 -5.33 -10.53 8.41
CA ASP A 334 -5.08 -9.36 7.57
C ASP A 334 -4.32 -9.80 6.33
N PHE A 335 -4.94 -9.66 5.17
CA PHE A 335 -4.40 -10.20 3.92
C PHE A 335 -4.85 -9.40 2.70
N ALA A 336 -4.05 -9.51 1.65
CA ALA A 336 -4.49 -9.29 0.29
C ALA A 336 -4.52 -10.65 -0.42
N LEU A 337 -5.61 -10.96 -1.12
CA LEU A 337 -5.77 -12.14 -1.96
C LEU A 337 -5.89 -11.67 -3.40
N LYS A 338 -5.17 -12.33 -4.30
CA LYS A 338 -5.43 -12.29 -5.74
C LYS A 338 -5.80 -13.68 -6.23
N ILE A 339 -6.82 -13.74 -7.05
CA ILE A 339 -7.35 -14.99 -7.60
C ILE A 339 -8.03 -14.71 -8.93
N LYS A 340 -7.75 -15.56 -9.93
CA LYS A 340 -8.48 -15.53 -11.19
C LYS A 340 -9.61 -16.56 -11.16
N PHE A 341 -10.74 -16.20 -11.74
CA PHE A 341 -11.88 -17.10 -11.92
C PHE A 341 -12.48 -16.96 -13.31
N ARG A 342 -13.15 -18.01 -13.78
CA ARG A 342 -14.17 -17.93 -14.84
C ARG A 342 -15.32 -18.85 -14.50
N ILE A 343 -16.52 -18.49 -14.92
CA ILE A 343 -17.73 -19.25 -14.66
C ILE A 343 -18.57 -19.32 -15.94
N GLN A 344 -19.04 -20.51 -16.29
CA GLN A 344 -19.85 -20.71 -17.51
C GLN A 344 -21.32 -20.38 -17.26
N ASN A 345 -21.83 -20.83 -16.12
CA ASN A 345 -23.22 -20.69 -15.68
C ASN A 345 -23.32 -20.92 -14.16
N GLY A 346 -24.45 -20.56 -13.55
CA GLY A 346 -24.67 -20.71 -12.12
C GLY A 346 -24.14 -19.56 -11.27
N ASN A 347 -23.90 -19.86 -10.00
CA ASN A 347 -23.49 -18.92 -8.96
C ASN A 347 -22.37 -19.55 -8.13
N SER A 348 -21.42 -18.74 -7.70
CA SER A 348 -20.26 -19.16 -6.91
C SER A 348 -19.80 -17.99 -6.05
N GLY A 349 -18.70 -18.17 -5.34
CA GLY A 349 -18.15 -17.15 -4.46
C GLY A 349 -16.80 -17.57 -3.89
N ILE A 350 -16.04 -16.55 -3.50
CA ILE A 350 -14.76 -16.70 -2.81
C ILE A 350 -14.99 -16.31 -1.36
N GLN A 351 -14.94 -17.30 -0.48
CA GLN A 351 -15.15 -17.15 0.95
C GLN A 351 -13.85 -16.74 1.63
N TYR A 352 -13.92 -15.80 2.57
CA TYR A 352 -12.75 -15.39 3.34
C TYR A 352 -13.13 -14.97 4.76
N ARG A 353 -12.21 -15.22 5.70
CA ARG A 353 -12.49 -15.11 7.15
C ARG A 353 -13.75 -15.87 7.56
N SER A 354 -14.02 -16.98 6.88
CA SER A 354 -15.24 -17.77 7.04
C SER A 354 -15.00 -18.96 7.96
N LYS A 355 -16.06 -19.47 8.58
CA LYS A 355 -16.01 -20.59 9.53
C LYS A 355 -16.67 -21.82 8.96
N GLU A 356 -15.96 -22.95 9.03
CA GLU A 356 -16.51 -24.26 8.69
C GLU A 356 -17.36 -24.75 9.86
N PHE A 357 -18.64 -25.04 9.61
CA PHE A 357 -19.59 -25.48 10.65
C PHE A 357 -20.14 -26.89 10.40
N ALA A 358 -19.89 -27.45 9.22
CA ALA A 358 -20.07 -28.86 8.90
C ALA A 358 -19.13 -29.21 7.74
N LYS A 359 -18.94 -30.50 7.44
CA LYS A 359 -18.03 -30.97 6.38
C LYS A 359 -18.31 -30.25 5.06
N TRP A 360 -17.33 -29.48 4.59
CA TRP A 360 -17.43 -28.66 3.37
C TRP A 360 -18.58 -27.65 3.37
N ARG A 361 -19.02 -27.20 4.55
CA ARG A 361 -20.04 -26.16 4.75
C ARG A 361 -19.44 -25.02 5.56
N ILE A 362 -19.41 -23.85 4.95
CA ILE A 362 -18.78 -22.66 5.52
C ILE A 362 -19.76 -21.49 5.56
N GLY A 363 -19.55 -20.53 6.47
CA GLY A 363 -20.28 -19.26 6.50
C GLY A 363 -19.39 -18.10 6.93
N GLY A 364 -19.64 -16.91 6.37
CA GLY A 364 -18.75 -15.75 6.50
C GLY A 364 -18.79 -14.86 5.27
N TYR A 365 -17.78 -14.00 5.12
CA TYR A 365 -17.73 -13.07 3.99
C TYR A 365 -17.47 -13.77 2.67
N GLN A 366 -18.26 -13.42 1.65
CA GLN A 366 -18.19 -13.95 0.30
C GLN A 366 -18.03 -12.81 -0.71
N ALA A 367 -16.95 -12.84 -1.49
CA ALA A 367 -16.89 -12.08 -2.74
C ALA A 367 -17.63 -12.86 -3.83
N GLU A 368 -18.63 -12.23 -4.45
CA GLU A 368 -19.53 -12.93 -5.35
C GLU A 368 -18.87 -13.28 -6.69
N VAL A 369 -19.09 -14.51 -7.16
CA VAL A 369 -18.71 -14.96 -8.50
C VAL A 369 -19.97 -15.39 -9.25
N GLU A 370 -20.39 -14.61 -10.24
CA GLU A 370 -21.52 -14.94 -11.10
C GLU A 370 -21.30 -14.39 -12.50
N ASN A 371 -22.17 -14.79 -13.44
CA ASN A 371 -22.09 -14.36 -14.83
C ASN A 371 -23.03 -13.18 -15.17
N ASN A 372 -23.14 -12.20 -14.27
CA ASN A 372 -24.05 -11.06 -14.43
C ASN A 372 -23.33 -9.71 -14.18
N PRO A 373 -22.99 -8.96 -15.24
CA PRO A 373 -22.37 -7.63 -15.10
C PRO A 373 -23.24 -6.66 -14.27
N GLY A 374 -22.61 -6.00 -13.31
CA GLY A 374 -23.26 -5.11 -12.33
C GLY A 374 -23.70 -5.80 -11.05
N LYS A 375 -23.65 -7.14 -10.99
CA LYS A 375 -23.89 -7.91 -9.76
C LYS A 375 -22.65 -8.68 -9.31
N VAL A 376 -21.86 -9.23 -10.23
CA VAL A 376 -20.52 -9.73 -9.88
C VAL A 376 -19.66 -8.59 -9.29
N GLY A 377 -19.11 -8.80 -8.09
CA GLY A 377 -18.37 -7.77 -7.34
C GLY A 377 -18.92 -7.43 -5.96
N PHE A 378 -20.15 -7.86 -5.62
CA PHE A 378 -20.77 -7.52 -4.33
C PHE A 378 -20.21 -8.35 -3.17
N LEU A 379 -20.49 -7.89 -1.94
CA LEU A 379 -20.21 -8.63 -0.72
C LEU A 379 -21.48 -9.24 -0.12
N TYR A 380 -21.46 -10.56 0.03
CA TYR A 380 -22.47 -11.33 0.76
C TYR A 380 -21.87 -11.97 2.02
N HIS A 381 -22.72 -12.29 2.98
CA HIS A 381 -22.35 -12.96 4.21
C HIS A 381 -23.07 -14.30 4.31
N GLU A 382 -22.42 -15.34 3.77
CA GLU A 382 -22.98 -16.68 3.58
C GLU A 382 -23.39 -17.33 4.89
N ALA A 383 -24.63 -17.82 4.90
CA ALA A 383 -25.25 -18.43 6.07
C ALA A 383 -25.14 -17.58 7.36
N GLY A 384 -25.07 -16.25 7.21
CA GLY A 384 -24.95 -15.27 8.29
C GLY A 384 -25.83 -14.04 8.05
N ARG A 385 -25.22 -12.89 7.75
CA ARG A 385 -25.92 -11.58 7.67
C ARG A 385 -26.54 -11.25 6.30
N GLY A 386 -26.40 -12.15 5.32
CA GLY A 386 -26.93 -11.96 3.97
C GLY A 386 -26.20 -10.87 3.17
N TRP A 387 -26.91 -10.14 2.31
CA TRP A 387 -26.33 -9.07 1.49
C TRP A 387 -25.74 -7.95 2.34
N LEU A 388 -24.45 -7.63 2.15
CA LEU A 388 -23.79 -6.57 2.91
C LEU A 388 -23.54 -5.30 2.08
N VAL A 389 -22.95 -5.41 0.88
CA VAL A 389 -22.54 -4.23 0.09
C VAL A 389 -22.78 -4.47 -1.40
N ASN A 390 -23.48 -3.55 -2.07
CA ASN A 390 -23.68 -3.62 -3.53
C ASN A 390 -22.41 -3.21 -4.28
N VAL A 391 -22.34 -3.59 -5.56
CA VAL A 391 -21.32 -3.07 -6.48
C VAL A 391 -21.42 -1.53 -6.57
N GLY A 392 -20.30 -0.85 -6.39
CA GLY A 392 -20.15 0.60 -6.42
C GLY A 392 -20.25 1.30 -5.07
N ASP A 393 -20.70 0.62 -4.01
CA ASP A 393 -20.94 1.23 -2.70
C ASP A 393 -19.71 1.19 -1.77
N SER A 394 -19.60 2.22 -0.93
CA SER A 394 -18.80 2.20 0.31
C SER A 394 -19.77 2.15 1.50
N MET A 395 -19.66 1.11 2.32
CA MET A 395 -20.58 0.78 3.39
C MET A 395 -19.91 0.91 4.76
N LEU A 396 -20.65 1.44 5.74
CA LEU A 396 -20.33 1.36 7.16
C LEU A 396 -21.39 0.47 7.82
N ILE A 397 -20.95 -0.60 8.49
CA ILE A 397 -21.80 -1.30 9.45
C ILE A 397 -21.40 -0.80 10.84
N ASP A 398 -22.35 -0.23 11.57
CA ASP A 398 -22.09 0.30 12.91
C ASP A 398 -22.04 -0.80 13.99
N LYS A 399 -21.70 -0.41 15.22
CA LYS A 399 -21.58 -1.32 16.37
C LYS A 399 -22.87 -2.06 16.74
N ASP A 400 -24.00 -1.55 16.30
CA ASP A 400 -25.32 -2.12 16.57
C ASP A 400 -25.80 -2.98 15.37
N GLY A 401 -24.95 -3.14 14.33
CA GLY A 401 -25.18 -3.97 13.16
C GLY A 401 -25.95 -3.28 12.03
N ASN A 402 -26.22 -1.97 12.13
CA ASN A 402 -26.97 -1.26 11.09
C ASN A 402 -26.06 -0.90 9.90
N LYS A 403 -26.62 -1.01 8.69
CA LYS A 403 -25.92 -0.80 7.42
C LYS A 403 -26.16 0.62 6.91
N HIS A 404 -25.09 1.37 6.65
CA HIS A 404 -25.12 2.74 6.14
C HIS A 404 -24.26 2.86 4.88
N VAL A 405 -24.87 3.20 3.75
CA VAL A 405 -24.09 3.58 2.54
C VAL A 405 -23.52 4.97 2.80
N ILE A 406 -22.20 5.07 2.94
CA ILE A 406 -21.49 6.32 3.29
C ILE A 406 -20.78 6.94 2.09
N GLY A 407 -20.75 6.26 0.95
CA GLY A 407 -20.13 6.78 -0.26
C GLY A 407 -20.22 5.80 -1.43
N LYS A 408 -19.56 6.17 -2.52
CA LYS A 408 -19.40 5.33 -3.71
C LYS A 408 -17.91 5.13 -3.98
N VAL A 409 -17.51 3.89 -4.24
CA VAL A 409 -16.15 3.57 -4.71
C VAL A 409 -16.05 3.61 -6.23
N SER A 410 -17.18 3.53 -6.93
CA SER A 410 -17.26 3.56 -8.40
C SER A 410 -18.66 3.91 -8.89
N ASN A 411 -18.72 4.44 -10.11
CA ASN A 411 -19.97 4.51 -10.88
C ASN A 411 -20.16 3.20 -11.66
N VAL A 412 -21.21 2.44 -11.33
CA VAL A 412 -21.45 1.09 -11.87
C VAL A 412 -21.58 1.09 -13.40
N GLU A 413 -22.29 2.06 -13.97
CA GLU A 413 -22.45 2.16 -15.42
C GLU A 413 -21.14 2.53 -16.12
N ALA A 414 -20.32 3.36 -15.49
CA ALA A 414 -18.99 3.70 -16.01
C ALA A 414 -18.05 2.48 -16.02
N ILE A 415 -18.00 1.70 -14.94
CA ILE A 415 -17.11 0.52 -14.87
C ILE A 415 -17.59 -0.62 -15.77
N LYS A 416 -18.92 -0.78 -15.98
CA LYS A 416 -19.47 -1.69 -17.00
C LYS A 416 -18.96 -1.33 -18.40
N LYS A 417 -19.07 -0.06 -18.77
CA LYS A 417 -18.56 0.45 -20.07
C LYS A 417 -17.05 0.29 -20.20
N ALA A 418 -16.31 0.43 -19.08
CA ALA A 418 -14.87 0.25 -19.03
C ALA A 418 -14.43 -1.24 -18.99
N GLY A 419 -15.34 -2.20 -19.06
CA GLY A 419 -15.02 -3.62 -19.12
C GLY A 419 -14.52 -4.21 -17.80
N TYR A 420 -15.06 -3.76 -16.65
CA TYR A 420 -14.64 -4.26 -15.33
C TYR A 420 -14.86 -5.77 -15.12
N TYR A 421 -15.73 -6.39 -15.92
CA TYR A 421 -16.00 -7.81 -15.94
C TYR A 421 -16.04 -8.34 -17.37
N LYS A 422 -15.45 -9.52 -17.58
CA LYS A 422 -15.39 -10.24 -18.85
C LYS A 422 -16.25 -11.50 -18.75
N MET A 423 -17.42 -11.46 -19.37
CA MET A 423 -18.42 -12.53 -19.30
C MET A 423 -17.86 -13.86 -19.82
N LYS A 424 -17.97 -14.93 -19.01
CA LYS A 424 -17.46 -16.30 -19.30
C LYS A 424 -15.95 -16.42 -19.55
N ASP A 425 -15.19 -15.36 -19.31
CA ASP A 425 -13.74 -15.33 -19.48
C ASP A 425 -13.05 -15.16 -18.12
N TRP A 426 -11.72 -15.22 -18.10
CA TRP A 426 -10.90 -15.07 -16.90
C TRP A 426 -10.97 -13.65 -16.34
N ASN A 427 -11.40 -13.53 -15.10
CA ASN A 427 -11.43 -12.28 -14.34
C ASN A 427 -10.53 -12.40 -13.10
N GLU A 428 -9.79 -11.34 -12.76
CA GLU A 428 -9.00 -11.30 -11.53
C GLU A 428 -9.77 -10.56 -10.43
N TYR A 429 -10.01 -11.25 -9.32
CA TYR A 429 -10.39 -10.63 -8.05
C TYR A 429 -9.15 -10.22 -7.27
N THR A 430 -9.19 -9.03 -6.69
CA THR A 430 -8.34 -8.64 -5.55
C THR A 430 -9.22 -8.38 -4.34
N ILE A 431 -9.00 -9.12 -3.26
CA ILE A 431 -9.69 -8.93 -1.98
C ILE A 431 -8.66 -8.45 -0.97
N ILE A 432 -8.93 -7.31 -0.32
CA ILE A 432 -8.09 -6.78 0.76
C ILE A 432 -8.94 -6.77 2.02
N ALA A 433 -8.48 -7.46 3.06
CA ALA A 433 -9.10 -7.45 4.37
C ALA A 433 -8.05 -7.03 5.38
N LYS A 434 -8.25 -5.89 6.04
CA LYS A 434 -7.31 -5.33 7.03
C LYS A 434 -8.10 -4.79 8.22
N GLY A 435 -7.92 -5.39 9.40
CA GLY A 435 -8.74 -5.08 10.57
C GLY A 435 -10.23 -5.28 10.25
N ASN A 436 -11.03 -4.24 10.44
CA ASN A 436 -12.45 -4.19 10.10
C ASN A 436 -12.77 -3.72 8.68
N HIS A 437 -11.75 -3.42 7.87
CA HIS A 437 -11.90 -2.79 6.57
C HIS A 437 -11.70 -3.82 5.44
N LEU A 438 -12.73 -4.01 4.62
CA LEU A 438 -12.75 -4.93 3.49
C LEU A 438 -12.91 -4.16 2.18
N LYS A 439 -12.15 -4.54 1.16
CA LYS A 439 -12.23 -3.96 -0.19
C LYS A 439 -12.15 -5.05 -1.24
N HIS A 440 -12.99 -4.93 -2.26
CA HIS A 440 -12.91 -5.78 -3.45
C HIS A 440 -12.58 -4.96 -4.68
N TYR A 441 -11.80 -5.58 -5.56
CA TYR A 441 -11.55 -5.09 -6.90
C TYR A 441 -11.73 -6.22 -7.89
N LEU A 442 -12.34 -5.92 -9.03
CA LEU A 442 -12.51 -6.85 -10.14
C LEU A 442 -11.83 -6.27 -11.38
N ASN A 443 -10.85 -7.01 -11.92
CA ASN A 443 -9.97 -6.54 -13.00
C ASN A 443 -9.35 -5.16 -12.71
N GLY A 444 -9.07 -4.89 -11.42
CA GLY A 444 -8.49 -3.65 -10.93
C GLY A 444 -9.45 -2.47 -10.75
N PHE A 445 -10.75 -2.63 -11.03
CA PHE A 445 -11.79 -1.64 -10.72
C PHE A 445 -12.34 -1.89 -9.30
N PRO A 446 -12.46 -0.86 -8.44
CA PRO A 446 -13.04 -1.04 -7.12
C PRO A 446 -14.53 -1.39 -7.23
N THR A 447 -14.95 -2.48 -6.61
CA THR A 447 -16.35 -2.93 -6.65
C THR A 447 -17.07 -2.68 -5.35
N MET A 448 -16.42 -2.75 -4.20
CA MET A 448 -17.02 -2.37 -2.92
C MET A 448 -15.95 -1.98 -1.89
N GLU A 449 -16.40 -1.27 -0.86
CA GLU A 449 -15.66 -1.02 0.37
C GLU A 449 -16.59 -1.21 1.58
N LEU A 450 -16.10 -1.83 2.65
CA LEU A 450 -16.84 -2.02 3.89
C LEU A 450 -15.95 -1.71 5.09
N VAL A 451 -16.44 -0.87 6.01
CA VAL A 451 -15.96 -0.79 7.39
C VAL A 451 -16.98 -1.49 8.28
N ASP A 452 -16.60 -2.63 8.86
CA ASP A 452 -17.51 -3.50 9.63
C ASP A 452 -17.25 -3.40 11.14
N ASN A 453 -17.90 -2.42 11.79
CA ASN A 453 -17.80 -2.18 13.23
C ASN A 453 -18.77 -3.02 14.06
N ASP A 454 -19.54 -3.91 13.43
CA ASP A 454 -20.41 -4.87 14.11
C ASP A 454 -19.62 -5.69 15.15
N ARG A 455 -20.35 -6.33 16.06
CA ARG A 455 -19.78 -7.23 17.07
C ARG A 455 -18.83 -8.23 16.41
N VAL A 456 -17.63 -8.34 16.97
CA VAL A 456 -16.64 -9.33 16.53
C VAL A 456 -17.13 -10.74 16.89
N THR A 457 -17.08 -11.65 15.92
CA THR A 457 -17.42 -13.05 16.14
C THR A 457 -16.30 -13.77 16.88
N ASP A 458 -16.65 -14.71 17.76
CA ASP A 458 -15.70 -15.56 18.47
C ASP A 458 -15.08 -16.57 17.49
N PRO A 459 -13.80 -16.47 17.10
CA PRO A 459 -13.20 -17.32 16.06
C PRO A 459 -13.25 -18.83 16.37
N ASP A 460 -13.45 -19.22 17.63
CA ASP A 460 -13.46 -20.61 18.08
C ASP A 460 -14.87 -21.22 18.19
N ASP A 461 -15.92 -20.39 18.11
CA ASP A 461 -17.31 -20.88 18.02
C ASP A 461 -17.78 -20.99 16.54
N PRO A 462 -17.97 -22.20 15.99
CA PRO A 462 -18.47 -22.40 14.62
C PRO A 462 -19.94 -21.98 14.45
N LYS A 463 -20.70 -21.80 15.54
CA LYS A 463 -22.08 -21.30 15.50
C LYS A 463 -22.13 -19.78 15.46
N ASP A 464 -21.12 -19.10 15.99
CA ASP A 464 -21.03 -17.65 15.99
C ASP A 464 -20.63 -17.07 14.62
N ARG A 465 -21.56 -17.14 13.66
CA ARG A 465 -21.32 -16.68 12.27
C ARG A 465 -21.96 -15.34 11.97
N LYS A 466 -22.66 -14.71 12.92
CA LYS A 466 -23.41 -13.46 12.72
C LYS A 466 -22.70 -12.30 13.42
N GLY A 467 -21.78 -11.69 12.70
CA GLY A 467 -21.01 -10.53 13.15
C GLY A 467 -19.79 -10.29 12.27
N ALA A 468 -18.90 -9.41 12.72
CA ALA A 468 -17.70 -9.03 11.99
C ALA A 468 -16.53 -10.00 12.24
N ALA A 469 -16.20 -10.85 11.27
CA ALA A 469 -15.08 -11.78 11.40
C ALA A 469 -13.74 -11.06 11.19
N ARG A 470 -12.77 -11.32 12.07
CA ARG A 470 -11.40 -10.78 11.96
C ARG A 470 -10.42 -11.80 11.39
N GLU A 471 -10.77 -13.08 11.45
CA GLU A 471 -9.99 -14.17 10.88
C GLU A 471 -10.88 -15.36 10.48
N GLY A 472 -10.34 -16.28 9.68
CA GLY A 472 -11.02 -17.52 9.31
C GLY A 472 -10.51 -18.11 7.99
N ASN A 473 -11.19 -19.14 7.49
CA ASN A 473 -10.75 -19.90 6.33
C ASN A 473 -10.99 -19.16 5.01
N LEU A 474 -10.19 -19.54 4.00
CA LEU A 474 -10.43 -19.30 2.58
C LEU A 474 -11.13 -20.52 1.98
N ALA A 475 -12.17 -20.30 1.18
CA ALA A 475 -12.80 -21.39 0.44
C ALA A 475 -13.44 -20.94 -0.88
N LEU A 476 -13.60 -21.87 -1.81
CA LEU A 476 -14.21 -21.65 -3.13
C LEU A 476 -15.54 -22.37 -3.20
N GLN A 477 -16.60 -21.69 -3.64
CA GLN A 477 -17.97 -22.22 -3.60
C GLN A 477 -18.37 -22.92 -4.91
N ILE A 478 -19.10 -24.03 -4.78
CA ILE A 478 -20.09 -24.45 -5.76
C ILE A 478 -21.46 -24.26 -5.12
N HIS A 479 -22.29 -23.40 -5.73
CA HIS A 479 -23.66 -23.19 -5.26
C HIS A 479 -24.54 -24.37 -5.68
N ALA A 480 -25.50 -24.75 -4.84
CA ALA A 480 -26.51 -25.73 -5.24
C ALA A 480 -27.50 -25.13 -6.23
N GLY A 481 -27.75 -25.82 -7.34
CA GLY A 481 -28.63 -25.29 -8.36
C GLY A 481 -28.49 -26.05 -9.68
N PRO A 482 -28.84 -25.39 -10.81
CA PRO A 482 -28.59 -25.95 -12.13
C PRO A 482 -27.13 -26.38 -12.31
N PRO A 483 -26.85 -27.33 -13.24
CA PRO A 483 -25.49 -27.71 -13.62
C PRO A 483 -24.62 -26.48 -13.83
N MET A 484 -23.38 -26.49 -13.36
CA MET A 484 -22.48 -25.36 -13.49
C MET A 484 -21.02 -25.79 -13.60
N VAL A 485 -20.22 -24.93 -14.25
CA VAL A 485 -18.76 -25.02 -14.25
C VAL A 485 -18.19 -23.70 -13.75
N VAL A 486 -17.34 -23.77 -12.72
CA VAL A 486 -16.54 -22.66 -12.20
C VAL A 486 -15.09 -23.10 -12.07
N GLU A 487 -14.18 -22.22 -12.47
CA GLU A 487 -12.75 -22.52 -12.44
C GLU A 487 -11.96 -21.39 -11.79
N PHE A 488 -10.88 -21.77 -11.10
CA PHE A 488 -10.02 -20.84 -10.40
C PHE A 488 -8.54 -21.13 -10.69
N LYS A 489 -7.74 -20.07 -10.87
CA LYS A 489 -6.28 -20.16 -11.02
C LYS A 489 -5.58 -18.95 -10.43
N ASP A 490 -4.24 -19.01 -10.42
CA ASP A 490 -3.37 -17.92 -9.96
C ASP A 490 -3.67 -17.40 -8.54
N ILE A 491 -3.97 -18.34 -7.63
CA ILE A 491 -4.37 -18.05 -6.25
C ILE A 491 -3.14 -17.75 -5.41
N ARG A 492 -3.03 -16.48 -4.98
CA ARG A 492 -1.93 -16.01 -4.16
C ARG A 492 -2.39 -15.05 -3.07
N ILE A 493 -1.82 -15.22 -1.89
CA ILE A 493 -2.11 -14.41 -0.71
C ILE A 493 -0.86 -13.65 -0.30
N LYS A 494 -1.03 -12.44 0.19
CA LYS A 494 0.00 -11.68 0.88
C LYS A 494 -0.53 -11.40 2.27
N SER A 495 0.12 -11.94 3.28
CA SER A 495 -0.12 -11.54 4.65
C SER A 495 0.20 -10.06 4.75
N LEU A 496 -0.81 -9.27 5.10
CA LEU A 496 -0.57 -7.88 5.42
C LEU A 496 -0.06 -7.87 6.84
N LYS A 497 1.13 -7.32 7.04
CA LYS A 497 1.54 -6.98 8.40
C LYS A 497 0.38 -6.14 8.98
N PRO A 498 -0.10 -6.45 10.19
CA PRO A 498 -0.99 -5.54 10.88
C PRO A 498 -0.25 -4.22 10.99
N LYS A 499 -0.47 -3.32 10.04
CA LYS A 499 -0.17 -1.91 10.20
C LYS A 499 -1.31 -1.46 11.08
N TYR A 500 -1.05 -1.44 12.38
CA TYR A 500 -1.95 -1.06 13.46
C TYR A 500 -2.96 -0.02 12.98
N ASP A 501 -4.14 -0.47 12.54
CA ASP A 501 -5.09 0.36 11.78
C ASP A 501 -6.34 0.70 12.58
N ASP A 502 -6.44 0.23 13.83
CA ASP A 502 -7.54 0.60 14.70
C ASP A 502 -7.14 1.81 15.54
N THR A 503 -8.06 2.76 15.70
CA THR A 503 -7.94 3.75 16.77
C THR A 503 -7.79 2.99 18.08
N VAL A 504 -6.62 3.05 18.71
CA VAL A 504 -6.40 2.41 20.01
C VAL A 504 -7.04 3.31 21.05
N VAL A 505 -8.17 2.85 21.59
CA VAL A 505 -8.78 3.44 22.78
C VAL A 505 -8.02 2.88 23.97
N LEU A 506 -7.00 3.62 24.42
CA LEU A 506 -6.11 3.18 25.49
C LEU A 506 -6.80 3.05 26.85
N PHE A 507 -7.87 3.81 27.05
CA PHE A 507 -8.67 3.78 28.27
C PHE A 507 -10.12 3.43 27.93
N ASN A 508 -10.58 2.29 28.43
CA ASN A 508 -11.92 1.75 28.15
C ASN A 508 -13.05 2.41 28.96
N GLY A 509 -12.71 3.37 29.83
CA GLY A 509 -13.66 4.04 30.73
C GLY A 509 -13.89 3.31 32.05
N LYS A 510 -13.49 2.04 32.18
CA LYS A 510 -13.94 1.16 33.27
C LYS A 510 -12.82 0.71 34.20
N ASP A 511 -11.65 0.48 33.65
CA ASP A 511 -10.51 -0.06 34.39
C ASP A 511 -9.18 0.48 33.88
N LEU A 512 -8.13 0.23 34.65
CA LEU A 512 -6.77 0.65 34.34
C LEU A 512 -5.89 -0.52 33.86
N ASN A 513 -6.49 -1.62 33.37
CA ASN A 513 -5.74 -2.85 33.07
C ASN A 513 -4.73 -2.68 31.94
N ASN A 514 -4.92 -1.70 31.05
CA ASN A 514 -4.00 -1.39 29.95
C ASN A 514 -2.87 -0.45 30.35
N TRP A 515 -2.73 -0.18 31.64
CA TRP A 515 -1.78 0.78 32.16
C TRP A 515 -0.94 0.17 33.29
N ILE A 516 0.23 0.73 33.48
CA ILE A 516 1.18 0.32 34.51
C ILE A 516 1.74 1.56 35.22
N VAL A 517 2.14 1.37 36.48
CA VAL A 517 3.00 2.30 37.22
C VAL A 517 4.37 1.66 37.37
N LYS A 518 5.42 2.49 37.44
CA LYS A 518 6.76 2.05 37.82
C LYS A 518 7.00 2.42 39.29
N GLY A 519 7.25 1.43 40.15
CA GLY A 519 7.43 1.62 41.59
C GLY A 519 6.40 0.86 42.44
N ASN A 520 6.29 1.18 43.73
CA ASN A 520 5.31 0.54 44.62
C ASN A 520 3.88 0.97 44.22
N LYS A 521 3.11 0.05 43.64
CA LYS A 521 1.74 0.28 43.17
C LYS A 521 0.79 0.82 44.26
N GLU A 522 1.03 0.51 45.53
CA GLU A 522 0.24 1.02 46.66
C GLU A 522 0.35 2.55 46.84
N LYS A 523 1.40 3.17 46.29
CA LYS A 523 1.56 4.63 46.28
C LYS A 523 0.78 5.31 45.14
N SER A 524 0.29 4.56 44.17
CA SER A 524 -0.50 5.12 43.07
C SER A 524 -1.81 5.72 43.59
N LYS A 525 -2.10 6.96 43.19
CA LYS A 525 -3.40 7.63 43.43
C LYS A 525 -4.28 7.67 42.19
N TRP A 526 -3.97 6.82 41.20
CA TRP A 526 -4.76 6.68 39.98
C TRP A 526 -5.98 5.79 40.21
N GLU A 527 -7.15 6.34 39.91
CA GLU A 527 -8.44 5.69 40.04
C GLU A 527 -9.30 5.90 38.78
N VAL A 528 -10.36 5.11 38.65
CA VAL A 528 -11.41 5.32 37.64
C VAL A 528 -12.62 5.97 38.31
N GLY A 529 -13.22 6.94 37.63
CA GLY A 529 -14.50 7.50 38.06
C GLY A 529 -14.85 8.83 37.40
N THR A 530 -15.74 9.57 38.05
CA THR A 530 -16.20 10.89 37.61
C THR A 530 -15.47 11.99 38.41
N PRO A 531 -14.54 12.74 37.80
CA PRO A 531 -13.81 13.80 38.50
C PRO A 531 -14.70 15.02 38.70
N ALA A 532 -14.57 15.64 39.86
CA ALA A 532 -15.12 16.95 40.16
C ALA A 532 -14.11 17.78 40.95
N MET A 533 -14.23 19.09 40.89
CA MET A 533 -13.50 19.98 41.79
C MET A 533 -13.89 19.71 43.23
N SER A 534 -12.91 19.71 44.14
CA SER A 534 -13.21 19.64 45.56
C SER A 534 -13.98 20.89 46.01
N PRO A 535 -15.11 20.76 46.74
CA PRO A 535 -15.84 21.90 47.28
C PRO A 535 -15.03 22.66 48.34
N ASP A 536 -14.09 21.97 49.01
CA ASP A 536 -13.33 22.52 50.13
C ASP A 536 -11.97 23.09 49.71
N ASN A 537 -11.47 22.71 48.54
CA ASN A 537 -10.17 23.17 48.05
C ASN A 537 -10.10 23.18 46.51
N PRO A 538 -10.09 24.36 45.87
CA PRO A 538 -10.08 24.47 44.40
C PRO A 538 -8.79 23.94 43.75
N LYS A 539 -7.77 23.55 44.53
CA LYS A 539 -6.55 22.93 44.02
C LYS A 539 -6.62 21.41 43.88
N LEU A 540 -7.72 20.79 44.34
CA LEU A 540 -7.86 19.34 44.38
C LEU A 540 -9.03 18.85 43.52
N LEU A 541 -8.90 17.62 43.03
CA LEU A 541 -10.01 16.84 42.48
C LEU A 541 -10.53 15.85 43.52
N VAL A 542 -11.82 15.53 43.41
CA VAL A 542 -12.45 14.41 44.11
C VAL A 542 -13.05 13.44 43.11
N ASN A 543 -13.05 12.15 43.45
CA ASN A 543 -13.74 11.12 42.68
C ASN A 543 -15.19 11.00 43.20
N LYS A 544 -16.19 11.29 42.36
CA LYS A 544 -17.61 11.14 42.70
C LYS A 544 -18.13 9.70 42.47
N GLY A 545 -17.24 8.76 42.16
CA GLY A 545 -17.58 7.40 41.77
C GLY A 545 -17.97 7.29 40.29
N GLY A 546 -18.32 6.08 39.87
CA GLY A 546 -18.71 5.77 38.49
C GLY A 546 -17.55 5.38 37.58
N GLU A 547 -17.71 5.66 36.29
CA GLU A 547 -16.79 5.28 35.20
C GLU A 547 -16.56 6.50 34.28
N GLY A 548 -15.55 6.44 33.41
CA GLY A 548 -15.41 7.34 32.27
C GLY A 548 -14.18 8.25 32.26
N ALA A 549 -13.46 8.41 33.37
CA ALA A 549 -12.18 9.10 33.41
C ALA A 549 -11.16 8.39 34.32
N MET A 550 -9.89 8.62 34.02
CA MET A 550 -8.76 8.29 34.89
C MET A 550 -8.47 9.52 35.75
N ILE A 551 -8.39 9.36 37.07
CA ILE A 551 -8.23 10.46 38.01
C ILE A 551 -6.99 10.19 38.86
N ASN A 552 -6.06 11.12 38.87
CA ASN A 552 -4.96 11.15 39.82
C ASN A 552 -5.34 12.05 40.99
N LEU A 553 -5.51 11.47 42.18
CA LEU A 553 -5.90 12.20 43.40
C LEU A 553 -4.71 12.67 44.24
N ALA A 554 -3.54 12.83 43.62
CA ALA A 554 -2.34 13.33 44.29
C ALA A 554 -2.61 14.70 44.94
N SER A 555 -2.29 14.85 46.23
CA SER A 555 -2.54 16.10 46.95
C SER A 555 -1.37 17.09 46.87
N ARG A 556 -0.19 16.60 46.50
CA ARG A 556 1.07 17.35 46.37
C ARG A 556 2.08 16.59 45.51
N HIS A 557 3.18 17.26 45.15
CA HIS A 557 4.29 16.62 44.44
C HIS A 557 4.86 15.43 45.24
N GLY A 558 5.13 14.32 44.55
CA GLY A 558 5.65 13.06 45.09
C GLY A 558 4.59 12.14 45.73
N ASP A 559 3.32 12.54 45.74
CA ASP A 559 2.23 11.81 46.42
C ASP A 559 1.57 10.71 45.56
N SER A 560 2.00 10.55 44.32
CA SER A 560 1.54 9.53 43.38
C SER A 560 2.66 9.16 42.39
N LEU A 561 2.34 8.31 41.41
CA LEU A 561 3.27 7.75 40.43
C LEU A 561 2.88 8.13 39.00
N ASP A 562 3.87 8.13 38.12
CA ASP A 562 3.64 8.25 36.68
C ASP A 562 2.96 7.01 36.12
N PHE A 563 2.14 7.24 35.09
CA PHE A 563 1.23 6.25 34.55
C PHE A 563 1.50 6.00 33.08
N TYR A 564 1.77 4.75 32.71
CA TYR A 564 2.24 4.37 31.38
C TYR A 564 1.25 3.44 30.71
N SER A 565 1.01 3.63 29.42
CA SER A 565 0.34 2.60 28.63
C SER A 565 1.21 1.35 28.54
N LYS A 566 0.58 0.17 28.53
CA LYS A 566 1.27 -1.09 28.18
C LYS A 566 1.66 -1.12 26.70
N GLU A 567 0.79 -0.59 25.85
CA GLU A 567 1.02 -0.46 24.41
C GLU A 567 2.05 0.62 24.11
N THR A 568 2.82 0.42 23.04
CA THR A 568 3.80 1.38 22.50
C THR A 568 3.40 1.87 21.11
N PHE A 569 3.81 3.08 20.77
CA PHE A 569 3.40 3.79 19.56
C PHE A 569 4.58 4.45 18.85
N GLY A 570 4.52 4.53 17.53
CA GLY A 570 5.43 5.32 16.69
C GLY A 570 4.73 6.56 16.15
N ASP A 571 4.72 6.73 14.82
CA ASP A 571 4.02 7.84 14.15
C ASP A 571 2.51 7.81 14.47
N CYS A 572 1.98 8.84 15.13
CA CYS A 572 0.61 8.83 15.64
C CYS A 572 -0.02 10.22 15.79
N ARG A 573 -1.35 10.23 15.72
CA ARG A 573 -2.26 11.28 16.19
C ARG A 573 -2.80 10.85 17.55
N ILE A 574 -2.70 11.72 18.53
CA ILE A 574 -3.25 11.53 19.87
C ILE A 574 -4.36 12.56 20.06
N GLU A 575 -5.56 12.10 20.41
CA GLU A 575 -6.63 12.94 20.94
C GLU A 575 -6.82 12.57 22.41
N VAL A 576 -6.79 13.55 23.30
CA VAL A 576 -6.96 13.33 24.74
C VAL A 576 -7.63 14.54 25.37
N GLU A 577 -8.52 14.30 26.32
CA GLU A 577 -9.10 15.34 27.15
C GLU A 577 -8.49 15.31 28.54
N VAL A 578 -8.22 16.48 29.10
CA VAL A 578 -7.61 16.65 30.43
C VAL A 578 -8.35 17.70 31.26
N MET A 579 -8.56 17.41 32.54
CA MET A 579 -9.09 18.35 33.53
C MET A 579 -7.99 18.66 34.55
N VAL A 580 -7.74 19.95 34.76
CA VAL A 580 -6.69 20.46 35.65
C VAL A 580 -7.32 21.36 36.71
N PRO A 581 -7.16 21.07 38.02
CA PRO A 581 -7.60 21.95 39.10
C PRO A 581 -6.62 23.11 39.32
N GLN A 582 -7.00 24.07 40.17
CA GLN A 582 -6.26 25.33 40.31
C GLN A 582 -4.80 25.11 40.73
N GLY A 583 -3.86 25.64 39.95
CA GLY A 583 -2.42 25.57 40.20
C GLY A 583 -1.79 24.17 40.07
N SER A 584 -2.50 23.19 39.50
CA SER A 584 -1.95 21.83 39.34
C SER A 584 -1.06 21.70 38.10
N ASN A 585 -0.20 20.67 38.12
CA ASN A 585 0.83 20.37 37.13
C ASN A 585 0.83 18.87 36.81
N SER A 586 0.99 18.54 35.53
CA SER A 586 1.10 17.22 34.95
C SER A 586 1.80 17.34 33.57
N GLY A 587 1.90 16.24 32.83
CA GLY A 587 2.47 16.24 31.48
C GLY A 587 1.97 15.06 30.65
N ILE A 588 1.84 15.27 29.34
CA ILE A 588 1.55 14.23 28.36
C ILE A 588 2.84 13.90 27.62
N TYR A 589 3.46 12.78 27.93
CA TYR A 589 4.69 12.33 27.31
C TYR A 589 4.39 11.39 26.13
N VAL A 590 4.59 11.89 24.91
CA VAL A 590 4.49 11.08 23.69
C VAL A 590 5.70 10.16 23.62
N MET A 591 5.46 8.86 23.45
CA MET A 591 6.48 7.80 23.49
C MET A 591 7.26 7.70 24.82
N GLY A 592 6.82 8.39 25.88
CA GLY A 592 7.57 8.52 27.13
C GLY A 592 8.77 9.47 27.03
N GLU A 593 8.94 10.15 25.90
CA GLU A 593 10.17 10.89 25.59
C GLU A 593 9.95 12.36 25.23
N TYR A 594 8.73 12.74 24.80
CA TYR A 594 8.42 14.11 24.38
C TYR A 594 7.22 14.68 25.11
N GLU A 595 7.47 15.59 26.04
CA GLU A 595 6.45 16.18 26.90
C GLU A 595 5.71 17.34 26.22
N ILE A 596 4.38 17.19 26.14
CA ILE A 596 3.43 18.29 25.99
C ILE A 596 2.93 18.67 27.38
N GLN A 597 3.24 19.89 27.79
CA GLN A 597 3.04 20.39 29.15
C GLN A 597 1.56 20.55 29.50
N VAL A 598 1.17 20.13 30.72
CA VAL A 598 -0.16 20.31 31.31
C VAL A 598 -0.03 21.09 32.63
N LEU A 599 -0.34 22.38 32.60
CA LEU A 599 -0.30 23.25 33.78
C LEU A 599 -1.58 24.08 33.85
N ASP A 600 -2.04 24.46 35.05
CA ASP A 600 -3.00 25.55 35.18
C ASP A 600 -2.37 26.89 34.76
N SER A 601 -2.50 27.22 33.48
CA SER A 601 -2.09 28.49 32.89
C SER A 601 -3.29 29.42 32.61
N TRP A 602 -4.47 29.15 33.16
CA TRP A 602 -5.67 29.97 32.89
C TRP A 602 -5.45 31.44 33.28
N GLY A 603 -5.85 32.36 32.39
CA GLY A 603 -5.75 33.80 32.63
C GLY A 603 -4.33 34.38 32.53
N ARG A 604 -3.34 33.56 32.16
CA ARG A 604 -1.98 34.03 31.87
C ARG A 604 -1.95 34.83 30.57
N ASP A 605 -1.21 35.93 30.59
CA ASP A 605 -0.99 36.80 29.44
C ASP A 605 -0.17 36.10 28.34
N ASP A 606 -0.60 36.22 27.09
CA ASP A 606 0.03 35.61 25.92
C ASP A 606 1.52 35.97 25.79
N ALA A 607 1.89 37.23 26.07
CA ALA A 607 3.27 37.71 25.99
C ALA A 607 4.16 37.15 27.11
N LYS A 608 3.56 36.49 28.12
CA LYS A 608 4.26 35.90 29.27
C LYS A 608 4.23 34.37 29.28
N MET A 609 3.74 33.75 28.21
CA MET A 609 3.75 32.30 28.06
C MET A 609 5.19 31.78 27.96
N GLY A 610 5.51 30.76 28.74
CA GLY A 610 6.85 30.21 28.88
C GLY A 610 6.91 28.70 28.66
N ASN A 611 8.12 28.14 28.80
CA ASN A 611 8.39 26.73 28.53
C ASN A 611 7.69 25.74 29.49
N GLY A 612 7.11 26.23 30.58
CA GLY A 612 6.36 25.43 31.55
C GLY A 612 4.85 25.62 31.49
N ASP A 613 4.33 26.44 30.57
CA ASP A 613 2.90 26.69 30.48
C ASP A 613 2.14 25.64 29.65
N MET A 614 0.83 25.54 29.89
CA MET A 614 -0.08 24.63 29.21
C MET A 614 0.13 24.64 27.69
N GLY A 615 0.42 23.47 27.12
CA GLY A 615 0.64 23.29 25.69
C GLY A 615 2.04 23.67 25.19
N ALA A 616 2.99 24.03 26.07
CA ALA A 616 4.41 24.05 25.73
C ALA A 616 4.89 22.65 25.30
N VAL A 617 5.89 22.61 24.41
CA VAL A 617 6.72 21.42 24.25
C VAL A 617 7.90 21.60 25.20
N TYR A 618 7.87 20.88 26.32
CA TYR A 618 8.67 21.24 27.50
C TYR A 618 10.18 21.24 27.21
N GLY A 619 10.84 22.33 27.56
CA GLY A 619 12.26 22.54 27.30
C GLY A 619 12.64 22.72 25.82
N ALA A 620 11.66 22.82 24.91
CA ALA A 620 11.88 23.01 23.47
C ALA A 620 11.21 24.27 22.91
N SER A 621 9.92 24.49 23.17
CA SER A 621 9.20 25.66 22.66
C SER A 621 8.02 26.05 23.56
N PRO A 622 7.89 27.33 23.96
CA PRO A 622 6.70 27.84 24.63
C PRO A 622 5.50 27.87 23.66
N PRO A 623 4.25 27.78 24.14
CA PRO A 623 3.09 27.98 23.30
C PRO A 623 2.99 29.47 22.92
N PRO A 624 2.59 29.81 21.69
CA PRO A 624 2.56 31.20 21.23
C PRO A 624 1.39 32.01 21.81
N VAL A 625 0.37 31.32 22.32
CA VAL A 625 -0.87 31.90 22.84
C VAL A 625 -1.44 31.01 23.95
N ASN A 626 -2.18 31.59 24.88
CA ASN A 626 -2.86 30.86 25.92
C ASN A 626 -4.22 30.34 25.43
N ALA A 627 -4.27 29.04 25.12
CA ALA A 627 -5.51 28.36 24.73
C ALA A 627 -6.24 27.67 25.89
N SER A 628 -5.80 27.90 27.14
CA SER A 628 -6.35 27.21 28.31
C SER A 628 -7.78 27.65 28.58
N LYS A 629 -8.62 26.73 29.05
CA LYS A 629 -9.88 27.03 29.75
C LYS A 629 -9.67 27.15 31.27
N LYS A 630 -10.71 27.58 31.99
CA LYS A 630 -10.72 27.70 33.46
C LYS A 630 -10.37 26.38 34.16
N PRO A 631 -9.76 26.44 35.37
CA PRO A 631 -9.56 25.24 36.19
C PRO A 631 -10.86 24.47 36.40
N GLY A 632 -10.78 23.14 36.32
CA GLY A 632 -11.93 22.24 36.41
C GLY A 632 -12.73 22.06 35.12
N GLU A 633 -12.47 22.83 34.05
CA GLU A 633 -13.04 22.56 32.73
C GLU A 633 -12.20 21.54 31.94
N TRP A 634 -12.86 20.73 31.12
CA TRP A 634 -12.18 19.79 30.22
C TRP A 634 -11.50 20.54 29.06
N GLN A 635 -10.20 20.36 28.97
CA GLN A 635 -9.33 20.79 27.87
C GLN A 635 -9.22 19.64 26.85
N LYS A 636 -9.11 19.95 25.56
CA LYS A 636 -8.88 18.92 24.51
C LYS A 636 -7.56 19.16 23.79
N TYR A 637 -6.68 18.16 23.79
CA TYR A 637 -5.49 18.12 22.95
C TYR A 637 -5.73 17.31 21.67
N VAL A 638 -5.12 17.78 20.57
CA VAL A 638 -4.88 17.00 19.35
C VAL A 638 -3.41 17.13 18.97
N ILE A 639 -2.68 16.03 18.98
CA ILE A 639 -1.22 15.99 18.77
C ILE A 639 -0.93 15.07 17.59
N ASP A 640 -0.32 15.60 16.53
CA ASP A 640 0.19 14.81 15.39
C ASP A 640 1.70 14.71 15.50
N PHE A 641 2.23 13.50 15.59
CA PHE A 641 3.61 13.21 15.92
C PHE A 641 4.22 12.16 14.97
N LEU A 642 5.42 12.44 14.47
CA LEU A 642 6.27 11.48 13.77
C LEU A 642 7.42 11.06 14.69
N ALA A 643 7.58 9.75 14.85
CA ALA A 643 8.63 9.14 15.64
C ALA A 643 10.00 9.31 14.97
N PRO A 644 11.09 9.32 15.76
CA PRO A 644 12.44 9.34 15.20
C PRO A 644 12.68 8.05 14.41
N LYS A 645 13.38 8.15 13.28
CA LYS A 645 13.70 6.99 12.44
C LYS A 645 15.13 6.53 12.69
N PHE A 646 15.32 5.22 12.61
CA PHE A 646 16.62 4.57 12.78
C PHE A 646 16.95 3.75 11.52
N ASP A 647 18.23 3.47 11.33
CA ASP A 647 18.69 2.56 10.28
C ASP A 647 18.14 1.13 10.48
N ALA A 648 18.34 0.25 9.48
CA ALA A 648 17.85 -1.12 9.53
C ALA A 648 18.38 -1.94 10.72
N SER A 649 19.48 -1.50 11.35
CA SER A 649 20.06 -2.14 12.53
C SER A 649 19.45 -1.64 13.85
N GLY A 650 18.67 -0.55 13.81
CA GLY A 650 18.12 0.12 14.98
C GLY A 650 19.14 0.90 15.81
N LYS A 651 20.40 1.01 15.37
CA LYS A 651 21.50 1.60 16.16
C LYS A 651 21.76 3.06 15.86
N LYS A 652 21.59 3.50 14.61
CA LYS A 652 21.84 4.88 14.19
C LYS A 652 20.54 5.61 13.90
N LYS A 653 20.30 6.74 14.56
CA LYS A 653 19.21 7.66 14.21
C LYS A 653 19.48 8.27 12.83
N ILE A 654 18.50 8.16 11.93
CA ILE A 654 18.54 8.70 10.56
C ILE A 654 17.53 9.83 10.35
N ALA A 655 16.54 9.99 11.24
CA ALA A 655 15.66 11.16 11.25
C ALA A 655 15.20 11.50 12.68
N ASN A 656 15.05 12.79 12.97
CA ASN A 656 14.54 13.30 14.24
C ASN A 656 13.03 13.11 14.34
N ALA A 657 12.53 13.04 15.58
CA ALA A 657 11.10 13.11 15.84
C ALA A 657 10.55 14.49 15.46
N LYS A 658 9.26 14.56 15.14
CA LYS A 658 8.61 15.79 14.71
C LYS A 658 7.17 15.88 15.21
N LEU A 659 6.85 16.96 15.92
CA LEU A 659 5.47 17.34 16.22
C LEU A 659 4.92 18.11 15.02
N LEU A 660 4.20 17.40 14.15
CA LEU A 660 3.55 18.00 12.98
C LEU A 660 2.50 19.03 13.41
N LYS A 661 1.78 18.74 14.48
CA LYS A 661 0.74 19.60 15.04
C LYS A 661 0.61 19.36 16.54
N VAL A 662 0.46 20.43 17.31
CA VAL A 662 -0.09 20.38 18.67
C VAL A 662 -1.19 21.43 18.73
N GLU A 663 -2.40 21.02 19.08
CA GLU A 663 -3.56 21.87 19.21
C GLU A 663 -4.17 21.70 20.60
N LEU A 664 -4.60 22.80 21.19
CA LEU A 664 -5.34 22.83 22.45
C LEU A 664 -6.65 23.58 22.24
N ASN A 665 -7.78 22.94 22.55
CA ASN A 665 -9.12 23.50 22.45
C ASN A 665 -9.46 24.10 21.06
N GLY A 666 -8.98 23.47 19.99
CA GLY A 666 -9.19 23.94 18.62
C GLY A 666 -8.16 24.96 18.15
N LEU A 667 -7.28 25.46 19.03
CA LEU A 667 -6.26 26.45 18.69
C LEU A 667 -4.89 25.78 18.45
N PRO A 668 -4.30 25.88 17.25
CA PRO A 668 -3.00 25.28 16.97
C PRO A 668 -1.88 26.05 17.67
N LEU A 669 -1.11 25.36 18.51
CA LEU A 669 0.00 25.93 19.28
C LEU A 669 1.34 25.69 18.59
N HIS A 670 1.57 24.49 18.05
CA HIS A 670 2.82 24.13 17.38
C HIS A 670 2.55 23.48 16.03
N LYS A 671 3.39 23.78 15.05
CA LYS A 671 3.35 23.15 13.71
C LYS A 671 4.76 22.82 13.24
N ASN A 672 4.94 21.60 12.74
CA ASN A 672 6.19 21.12 12.16
C ASN A 672 7.44 21.26 13.06
N LEU A 673 7.28 21.21 14.38
CA LEU A 673 8.39 21.35 15.32
C LEU A 673 9.26 20.09 15.29
N VAL A 674 10.53 20.25 14.90
CA VAL A 674 11.52 19.15 14.87
C VAL A 674 12.22 19.05 16.23
N MET A 675 12.17 17.85 16.82
CA MET A 675 12.80 17.57 18.11
C MET A 675 14.23 17.08 17.91
N LYS A 676 15.22 17.90 18.29
CA LYS A 676 16.63 17.52 18.16
C LYS A 676 17.03 16.36 19.08
N LYS A 677 16.35 16.27 20.23
CA LYS A 677 16.50 15.27 21.29
C LYS A 677 15.20 15.15 22.08
N GLN A 678 15.09 14.14 22.94
CA GLN A 678 14.02 13.98 23.93
C GLN A 678 13.91 15.18 24.89
N THR A 679 12.73 15.40 25.47
CA THR A 679 12.51 16.43 26.49
C THR A 679 13.11 15.99 27.84
N PRO A 680 13.33 16.91 28.80
CA PRO A 680 13.65 16.53 30.17
C PRO A 680 12.59 15.58 30.76
N GLY A 681 12.96 14.76 31.75
CA GLY A 681 12.04 13.82 32.41
C GLY A 681 11.71 12.55 31.62
N SER A 682 12.45 12.28 30.53
CA SER A 682 12.26 11.15 29.63
C SER A 682 12.48 9.78 30.30
N VAL A 683 11.71 8.78 29.87
CA VAL A 683 11.57 7.49 30.57
C VAL A 683 12.72 6.52 30.34
N ALA A 684 13.18 6.41 29.09
CA ALA A 684 14.28 5.53 28.72
C ALA A 684 15.63 6.26 28.65
N GLY A 685 15.62 7.60 28.72
CA GLY A 685 16.81 8.42 28.52
C GLY A 685 17.41 8.35 27.11
N ARG A 686 16.74 7.65 26.18
CA ARG A 686 17.16 7.44 24.80
C ARG A 686 15.95 7.38 23.87
N GLU A 687 16.10 7.93 22.68
CA GLU A 687 15.09 7.83 21.63
C GLU A 687 15.01 6.40 21.09
N ALA A 688 13.80 5.97 20.73
CA ALA A 688 13.51 4.68 20.11
C ALA A 688 12.47 4.86 18.99
N PRO A 689 12.30 3.86 18.09
CA PRO A 689 11.30 3.93 17.03
C PRO A 689 9.84 3.95 17.55
N GLU A 690 9.61 3.36 18.74
CA GLU A 690 8.30 3.28 19.40
C GLU A 690 8.45 3.42 20.93
N GLY A 691 7.41 3.89 21.61
CA GLY A 691 7.38 4.05 23.06
C GLY A 691 5.97 4.26 23.62
N PRO A 692 5.77 4.16 24.95
CA PRO A 692 4.44 4.25 25.57
C PRO A 692 3.87 5.68 25.57
N LEU A 693 2.56 5.84 25.75
CA LEU A 693 2.02 7.10 26.24
C LEU A 693 2.23 7.16 27.76
N MET A 694 2.71 8.29 28.27
CA MET A 694 2.86 8.52 29.70
C MET A 694 2.10 9.76 30.15
N PHE A 695 1.44 9.65 31.30
CA PHE A 695 0.92 10.78 32.06
C PHE A 695 1.74 10.96 33.34
N GLN A 696 2.24 12.18 33.55
CA GLN A 696 2.98 12.53 34.75
C GLN A 696 2.02 12.62 35.95
N GLY A 697 2.14 11.70 36.90
CA GLY A 697 1.21 11.60 38.02
C GLY A 697 1.80 12.07 39.35
N ASN A 698 3.12 12.23 39.43
CA ASN A 698 3.79 12.62 40.67
C ASN A 698 3.82 14.15 40.92
N HIS A 699 3.21 14.99 40.09
CA HIS A 699 3.30 16.46 40.23
C HIS A 699 2.05 17.14 40.82
N GLY A 700 0.87 16.57 40.62
CA GLY A 700 -0.37 17.13 41.16
C GLY A 700 -1.63 16.38 40.70
N PRO A 701 -2.81 16.81 41.20
CA PRO A 701 -4.08 16.19 40.84
C PRO A 701 -4.49 16.54 39.41
N VAL A 702 -4.96 15.56 38.65
CA VAL A 702 -5.33 15.71 37.23
C VAL A 702 -6.28 14.59 36.82
N ALA A 703 -7.14 14.81 35.83
CA ALA A 703 -7.95 13.74 35.24
C ALA A 703 -7.83 13.70 33.71
N TYR A 704 -7.86 12.50 33.14
CA TYR A 704 -7.78 12.25 31.70
C TYR A 704 -8.94 11.38 31.21
N ARG A 705 -9.45 11.65 30.01
CA ARG A 705 -10.45 10.81 29.34
C ARG A 705 -10.35 10.91 27.83
N ASN A 706 -11.16 10.10 27.13
CA ASN A 706 -11.25 10.12 25.66
C ASN A 706 -9.89 9.95 24.96
N ILE A 707 -9.01 9.12 25.55
CA ILE A 707 -7.64 8.90 25.08
C ILE A 707 -7.67 7.99 23.85
N LYS A 708 -7.48 8.59 22.68
CA LYS A 708 -7.51 7.91 21.38
C LYS A 708 -6.17 8.11 20.68
N ILE A 709 -5.54 7.01 20.28
CA ILE A 709 -4.33 7.05 19.45
C ILE A 709 -4.64 6.47 18.08
N LYS A 710 -4.31 7.23 17.03
CA LYS A 710 -4.52 6.89 15.62
C LYS A 710 -3.18 6.96 14.91
N PRO A 711 -2.62 5.88 14.37
CA PRO A 711 -1.37 5.98 13.63
C PRO A 711 -1.46 6.97 12.44
N LEU A 712 -0.40 7.76 12.23
CA LEU A 712 -0.32 8.67 11.08
C LEU A 712 0.16 7.89 9.85
N LYS A 713 -0.52 8.10 8.70
CA LYS A 713 -0.32 7.35 7.46
C LYS A 713 0.97 7.70 6.72
#